data_AF-A0A0D8JE17-F1
#
_entry.id   AF-A0A0D8JE17-F1
#
_cell.length_a   1.000
_cell.length_b   1.000
_cell.length_c   1.000
_cell.angle_alpha   90.00
_cell.angle_beta   90.00
_cell.angle_gamma   90.00
#
_symmetry.space_group_name_H-M   'P 1'
#
loop_
_entity.id
_entity.type
_entity.pdbx_description
1 polymer ?
#
loop_
_entity_poly.entity_id
_entity_poly.type
_entity_poly.pdbx_seq_one_letter_code
_entity_poly.pdbx_strand_id
1 'polypeptide(L)'
;MKYINKLLLGAVSVLFMASCVDDSLLDYRVDKPESVVQQEYLNEYDVLKSYVDRSASPDFKLGAGVSLNAFNERGLVYSHIMSNFDEVTAGYAMKHGAIVKNTGSMDFSGVEKFIATTQEAGITIYGHTLAWHANQNAEYLNSIIADREIEIDPNDANNALHAVTSEAKGNIWDWQLEYTLPTPLTQGVEYTLKMRAKASSPFTVAFWRTDGSSTNYGPDIAFGDSWGDASVTFTPTMDATRLQFCFGTFAGDLYFDDMVLTASGSEENLIENGAFDDEDLSGWGKPGWHSYTFGVEPVAAGPATWWTNLVTNSDVEGDDVSSFFATEITVGPDPATIGAAGTGADGVGRAIVVKSGDNPTNSWDTQFFVKAPQQLLAGQAYRFSMKVKADKPATISSQSHNNPGGYVHWSMIGSPAVTTEWQEYTSSGVISGDQAGSNGMNTIAFNLAELKEANTYYFDDIVWEIEESGNTIPLTPEEKADTLSWALDNWIAGMLEVTNGYVKAWDVVNEPMDDGNPYELKTGVGKTDMAADEFYWQDYLGKDYAVMAFNLAAQYGSPEDKLFINDYNLEYNIDKCKGLIKYVEYIEEQGARVDGIGTQMHINTTSDKDKIVEMFNLLAATGKLIKISELDMGIADGVTTANATEEDLQAQAEMYQFVVEKYLELIPASQQYGITAWSPLDSPKESSWRADQPIGLWNLNYFRKPAYAGFADGLSGE
;
A
#
# COMPACT_ATOMS: atom_id res chain seq x y z
N MET A 1 -100.48 -5.69 -29.79
CA MET A 1 -100.25 -6.73 -28.76
C MET A 1 -99.96 -8.06 -29.44
N LYS A 2 -98.68 -8.37 -29.68
CA LYS A 2 -98.10 -9.66 -30.07
C LYS A 2 -96.60 -9.50 -29.81
N TYR A 3 -95.89 -10.56 -29.40
CA TYR A 3 -94.45 -10.63 -29.05
C TYR A 3 -94.01 -10.59 -27.57
N ILE A 4 -94.84 -10.97 -26.58
CA ILE A 4 -94.35 -11.18 -25.18
C ILE A 4 -94.36 -12.67 -24.74
N ASN A 5 -95.01 -13.58 -25.48
CA ASN A 5 -95.17 -14.98 -25.03
C ASN A 5 -94.11 -15.99 -25.51
N LYS A 6 -92.98 -15.56 -26.09
CA LYS A 6 -91.92 -16.50 -26.54
C LYS A 6 -90.60 -16.43 -25.76
N LEU A 7 -90.41 -15.44 -24.89
CA LEU A 7 -89.22 -15.35 -24.02
C LEU A 7 -89.41 -16.02 -22.66
N LEU A 8 -90.66 -16.26 -22.22
CA LEU A 8 -90.95 -16.88 -20.93
C LEU A 8 -90.82 -18.42 -20.89
N LEU A 9 -90.88 -19.11 -22.04
CA LEU A 9 -90.71 -20.58 -22.05
C LEU A 9 -89.22 -21.03 -22.10
N GLY A 10 -88.32 -20.16 -22.55
CA GLY A 10 -86.87 -20.42 -22.54
C GLY A 10 -86.23 -20.23 -21.17
N ALA A 11 -86.76 -19.30 -20.35
CA ALA A 11 -86.23 -19.04 -19.01
C ALA A 11 -86.63 -20.10 -17.96
N VAL A 12 -87.74 -20.82 -18.18
CA VAL A 12 -88.23 -21.84 -17.24
C VAL A 12 -87.58 -23.22 -17.49
N SER A 13 -87.03 -23.46 -18.68
CA SER A 13 -86.37 -24.74 -19.03
C SER A 13 -84.91 -24.83 -18.58
N VAL A 14 -84.29 -23.73 -18.14
CA VAL A 14 -82.93 -23.71 -17.55
C VAL A 14 -82.97 -23.85 -16.02
N LEU A 15 -84.14 -23.67 -15.39
CA LEU A 15 -84.31 -23.77 -13.93
C LEU A 15 -84.54 -25.21 -13.40
N PHE A 16 -84.55 -26.23 -14.26
CA PHE A 16 -84.75 -27.65 -13.87
C PHE A 16 -83.56 -28.57 -14.17
N MET A 17 -82.37 -28.01 -14.42
CA MET A 17 -81.10 -28.78 -14.40
C MET A 17 -80.21 -28.39 -13.22
N ALA A 18 -80.82 -28.15 -12.07
CA ALA A 18 -80.13 -28.32 -10.79
C ALA A 18 -80.04 -29.83 -10.54
N SER A 19 -78.96 -30.47 -10.99
CA SER A 19 -78.58 -31.76 -10.42
C SER A 19 -78.37 -31.52 -8.93
N CYS A 20 -79.07 -32.26 -8.08
CA CYS A 20 -78.65 -32.45 -6.71
C CYS A 20 -77.28 -33.13 -6.75
N VAL A 21 -76.22 -32.34 -6.76
CA VAL A 21 -74.96 -32.77 -6.20
C VAL A 21 -75.00 -32.30 -4.76
N ASP A 22 -74.87 -33.28 -3.88
CA ASP A 22 -74.77 -33.14 -2.44
C ASP A 22 -73.54 -32.25 -2.16
N ASP A 23 -73.73 -30.93 -1.95
CA ASP A 23 -72.70 -30.05 -1.40
C ASP A 23 -72.57 -30.34 0.10
N SER A 24 -72.23 -31.58 0.43
CA SER A 24 -71.30 -31.77 1.53
C SER A 24 -69.98 -31.16 1.06
N LEU A 25 -69.78 -29.87 1.28
CA LEU A 25 -68.44 -29.33 1.40
C LEU A 25 -67.75 -30.23 2.42
N LEU A 26 -66.88 -31.13 1.95
CA LEU A 26 -65.87 -31.73 2.79
C LEU A 26 -65.25 -30.54 3.52
N ASP A 27 -65.37 -30.52 4.86
CA ASP A 27 -64.73 -29.53 5.74
C ASP A 27 -63.23 -29.80 5.68
N TYR A 28 -62.64 -29.58 4.52
CA TYR A 28 -61.21 -29.61 4.30
C TYR A 28 -60.75 -28.20 4.65
N ARG A 29 -60.65 -27.94 5.95
CA ARG A 29 -59.88 -26.82 6.45
C ARG A 29 -58.43 -27.08 6.05
N VAL A 30 -58.01 -26.47 4.96
CA VAL A 30 -56.58 -26.28 4.70
C VAL A 30 -56.16 -25.22 5.69
N ASP A 31 -55.54 -25.62 6.78
CA ASP A 31 -54.85 -24.67 7.65
C ASP A 31 -53.86 -23.90 6.78
N LYS A 32 -53.89 -22.56 6.90
CA LYS A 32 -52.94 -21.71 6.19
C LYS A 32 -51.54 -22.24 6.51
N PRO A 33 -50.67 -22.48 5.50
CA PRO A 33 -49.33 -22.98 5.75
C PRO A 33 -48.64 -22.07 6.77
N GLU A 34 -47.94 -22.66 7.74
CA GLU A 34 -47.27 -21.93 8.81
C GLU A 34 -46.31 -20.86 8.25
N SER A 35 -45.66 -21.15 7.13
CA SER A 35 -44.82 -20.21 6.37
C SER A 35 -45.56 -18.98 5.83
N VAL A 36 -46.86 -19.09 5.52
CA VAL A 36 -47.68 -17.95 5.07
C VAL A 36 -48.14 -17.13 6.27
N VAL A 37 -48.47 -17.76 7.39
CA VAL A 37 -48.82 -17.07 8.64
C VAL A 37 -47.61 -16.28 9.18
N GLN A 38 -46.42 -16.88 9.16
CA GLN A 38 -45.16 -16.24 9.57
C GLN A 38 -44.76 -15.05 8.66
N GLN A 39 -45.18 -15.04 7.39
CA GLN A 39 -44.89 -13.91 6.49
C GLN A 39 -45.93 -12.79 6.59
N GLU A 40 -47.17 -13.08 7.01
CA GLU A 40 -48.26 -12.11 6.99
C GLU A 40 -48.07 -10.97 7.97
N TYR A 41 -47.61 -11.24 9.20
CA TYR A 41 -47.35 -10.18 10.18
C TYR A 41 -46.22 -9.26 9.70
N LEU A 42 -45.19 -9.80 9.02
CA LEU A 42 -44.09 -9.02 8.44
C LEU A 42 -44.59 -8.05 7.34
N ASN A 43 -45.69 -8.37 6.68
CA ASN A 43 -46.31 -7.48 5.69
C ASN A 43 -47.11 -6.34 6.33
N GLU A 44 -47.46 -6.43 7.62
CA GLU A 44 -48.14 -5.36 8.35
C GLU A 44 -47.20 -4.20 8.71
N TYR A 45 -45.90 -4.45 8.77
CA TYR A 45 -44.91 -3.39 8.96
C TYR A 45 -44.90 -2.40 7.80
N ASP A 46 -44.72 -1.12 8.08
CA ASP A 46 -44.54 -0.08 7.08
C ASP A 46 -43.08 -0.07 6.56
N VAL A 47 -42.73 0.85 5.67
CA VAL A 47 -41.36 1.06 5.18
C VAL A 47 -40.43 1.57 6.29
N LEU A 48 -39.17 1.11 6.34
CA LEU A 48 -38.28 1.36 7.49
C LEU A 48 -38.15 2.84 7.89
N LYS A 49 -38.00 3.75 6.92
CA LYS A 49 -37.85 5.19 7.20
C LYS A 49 -39.06 5.83 7.91
N SER A 50 -40.24 5.21 7.93
CA SER A 50 -41.40 5.73 8.67
C SER A 50 -41.32 5.47 10.18
N TYR A 51 -40.46 4.55 10.61
CA TYR A 51 -40.20 4.26 12.03
C TYR A 51 -39.18 5.18 12.67
N VAL A 52 -38.42 5.96 11.88
CA VAL A 52 -37.45 6.92 12.41
C VAL A 52 -38.17 8.13 13.01
N ASP A 53 -37.97 8.41 14.30
CA ASP A 53 -38.48 9.62 14.94
C ASP A 53 -37.70 10.87 14.50
N ARG A 54 -38.16 11.47 13.40
CA ARG A 54 -37.60 12.71 12.84
C ARG A 54 -37.84 13.94 13.73
N SER A 55 -38.73 13.85 14.72
CA SER A 55 -38.95 14.95 15.66
C SER A 55 -37.84 15.02 16.72
N ALA A 56 -37.33 13.86 17.13
CA ALA A 56 -36.19 13.75 18.04
C ALA A 56 -34.85 13.94 17.32
N SER A 57 -34.68 13.30 16.16
CA SER A 57 -33.42 13.30 15.39
C SER A 57 -33.69 13.68 13.91
N PRO A 58 -33.87 14.99 13.61
CA PRO A 58 -34.27 15.44 12.28
C PRO A 58 -33.24 15.15 11.18
N ASP A 59 -31.96 15.10 11.55
CA ASP A 59 -30.85 14.92 10.62
C ASP A 59 -30.38 13.45 10.49
N PHE A 60 -30.97 12.53 11.27
CA PHE A 60 -30.66 11.09 11.22
C PHE A 60 -30.79 10.56 9.78
N LYS A 61 -29.86 9.74 9.33
CA LYS A 61 -29.89 9.10 8.00
C LYS A 61 -30.03 7.60 8.15
N LEU A 62 -31.13 7.04 7.64
CA LEU A 62 -31.25 5.61 7.48
C LEU A 62 -30.67 5.23 6.11
N GLY A 63 -29.52 4.56 6.11
CA GLY A 63 -28.72 4.27 4.93
C GLY A 63 -28.80 2.81 4.48
N ALA A 64 -28.42 2.56 3.23
CA ALA A 64 -28.24 1.20 2.70
C ALA A 64 -26.96 1.08 1.86
N GLY A 65 -26.22 -0.01 2.06
CA GLY A 65 -25.14 -0.42 1.18
C GLY A 65 -25.70 -0.92 -0.16
N VAL A 66 -25.13 -0.45 -1.27
CA VAL A 66 -25.58 -0.80 -2.62
C VAL A 66 -24.43 -1.07 -3.57
N SER A 67 -24.67 -1.98 -4.52
CA SER A 67 -23.89 -2.02 -5.75
C SER A 67 -24.30 -0.85 -6.64
N LEU A 68 -23.33 -0.01 -6.98
CA LEU A 68 -23.53 1.14 -7.86
C LEU A 68 -24.20 0.74 -9.18
N ASN A 69 -23.78 -0.39 -9.78
CA ASN A 69 -24.32 -0.87 -11.04
C ASN A 69 -25.78 -1.29 -10.90
N ALA A 70 -26.10 -2.10 -9.88
CA ALA A 70 -27.48 -2.55 -9.63
C ALA A 70 -28.43 -1.39 -9.32
N PHE A 71 -27.95 -0.36 -8.61
CA PHE A 71 -28.73 0.84 -8.34
C PHE A 71 -29.00 1.64 -9.62
N ASN A 72 -27.99 1.81 -10.49
CA ASN A 72 -28.09 2.53 -11.76
C ASN A 72 -29.01 1.86 -12.80
N GLU A 73 -29.29 0.57 -12.66
CA GLU A 73 -30.24 -0.15 -13.52
C GLU A 73 -31.71 0.21 -13.24
N ARG A 74 -31.99 0.89 -12.12
CA ARG A 74 -33.35 1.29 -11.69
C ARG A 74 -34.33 0.10 -11.59
N GLY A 75 -33.82 -1.07 -11.25
CA GLY A 75 -34.59 -2.30 -11.05
C GLY A 75 -35.19 -2.43 -9.65
N LEU A 76 -35.38 -3.68 -9.20
CA LEU A 76 -35.94 -3.98 -7.88
C LEU A 76 -35.07 -3.45 -6.74
N VAL A 77 -33.74 -3.51 -6.85
CA VAL A 77 -32.82 -2.93 -5.87
C VAL A 77 -33.13 -1.45 -5.67
N TYR A 78 -33.13 -0.68 -6.76
CA TYR A 78 -33.43 0.76 -6.70
C TYR A 78 -34.78 1.05 -6.04
N SER A 79 -35.87 0.37 -6.45
CA SER A 79 -37.20 0.63 -5.87
C SER A 79 -37.28 0.27 -4.39
N HIS A 80 -36.62 -0.83 -3.97
CA HIS A 80 -36.57 -1.24 -2.57
C HIS A 80 -35.81 -0.23 -1.70
N ILE A 81 -34.65 0.21 -2.19
CA ILE A 81 -33.82 1.17 -1.47
C ILE A 81 -34.55 2.50 -1.31
N MET A 82 -35.09 3.07 -2.41
CA MET A 82 -35.81 4.35 -2.37
C MET A 82 -37.04 4.34 -1.46
N SER A 83 -37.68 3.17 -1.31
CA SER A 83 -38.86 3.03 -0.46
C SER A 83 -38.50 3.06 1.03
N ASN A 84 -37.33 2.54 1.42
CA ASN A 84 -37.01 2.27 2.82
C ASN A 84 -35.93 3.18 3.42
N PHE A 85 -35.08 3.80 2.60
CA PHE A 85 -33.86 4.49 3.06
C PHE A 85 -33.80 5.96 2.59
N ASP A 86 -33.00 6.76 3.28
CA ASP A 86 -32.73 8.18 3.00
C ASP A 86 -31.38 8.41 2.32
N GLU A 87 -30.47 7.44 2.45
CA GLU A 87 -29.06 7.55 2.06
C GLU A 87 -28.56 6.22 1.47
N VAL A 88 -27.61 6.28 0.55
CA VAL A 88 -26.94 5.10 -0.01
C VAL A 88 -25.42 5.20 0.13
N THR A 89 -24.78 4.05 0.27
CA THR A 89 -23.33 3.91 0.32
C THR A 89 -22.90 2.92 -0.75
N ALA A 90 -22.03 3.34 -1.67
CA ALA A 90 -21.53 2.46 -2.72
C ALA A 90 -20.43 1.54 -2.16
N GLY A 91 -20.59 0.22 -2.24
CA GLY A 91 -19.67 -0.73 -1.61
C GLY A 91 -18.23 -0.67 -2.13
N TYR A 92 -18.02 -0.92 -3.43
CA TYR A 92 -16.68 -0.92 -4.06
C TYR A 92 -16.44 0.26 -4.99
N ALA A 93 -17.48 0.73 -5.69
CA ALA A 93 -17.33 1.54 -6.89
C ALA A 93 -16.84 2.98 -6.69
N MET A 94 -16.68 3.43 -5.43
CA MET A 94 -16.10 4.73 -5.08
C MET A 94 -14.74 4.59 -4.35
N LYS A 95 -14.17 3.38 -4.29
CA LYS A 95 -12.86 3.12 -3.70
C LYS A 95 -11.73 3.32 -4.71
N HIS A 96 -10.52 3.57 -4.22
CA HIS A 96 -9.34 3.88 -5.03
C HIS A 96 -9.10 2.84 -6.16
N GLY A 97 -9.12 1.55 -5.84
CA GLY A 97 -8.91 0.47 -6.81
C GLY A 97 -10.01 0.32 -7.87
N ALA A 98 -11.20 0.87 -7.66
CA ALA A 98 -12.26 0.88 -8.68
C ALA A 98 -12.01 1.97 -9.74
N ILE A 99 -11.46 3.11 -9.31
CA ILE A 99 -11.36 4.33 -10.11
C ILE A 99 -9.99 4.48 -10.76
N VAL A 100 -8.91 4.32 -9.99
CA VAL A 100 -7.54 4.56 -10.44
C VAL A 100 -7.05 3.36 -11.25
N LYS A 101 -6.57 3.62 -12.48
CA LYS A 101 -6.01 2.60 -13.38
C LYS A 101 -4.49 2.50 -13.18
N ASN A 102 -3.89 1.45 -13.73
CA ASN A 102 -2.44 1.20 -13.62
C ASN A 102 -1.59 2.33 -14.25
N THR A 103 -2.18 3.13 -15.13
CA THR A 103 -1.58 4.33 -15.72
C THR A 103 -1.70 5.59 -14.85
N GLY A 104 -2.35 5.51 -13.68
CA GLY A 104 -2.69 6.64 -12.82
C GLY A 104 -3.92 7.45 -13.27
N SER A 105 -4.48 7.17 -14.46
CA SER A 105 -5.69 7.84 -14.91
C SER A 105 -6.91 7.36 -14.12
N MET A 106 -7.87 8.26 -13.91
CA MET A 106 -9.08 7.99 -13.13
C MET A 106 -10.32 7.87 -14.03
N ASP A 107 -11.16 6.87 -13.79
CA ASP A 107 -12.44 6.69 -14.48
C ASP A 107 -13.62 6.85 -13.51
N PHE A 108 -14.24 8.03 -13.54
CA PHE A 108 -15.39 8.36 -12.69
C PHE A 108 -16.75 8.13 -13.37
N SER A 109 -16.80 7.60 -14.58
CA SER A 109 -18.04 7.53 -15.37
C SER A 109 -19.18 6.79 -14.65
N GLY A 110 -18.85 5.74 -13.89
CA GLY A 110 -19.81 5.04 -13.03
C GLY A 110 -20.33 5.91 -11.89
N VAL A 111 -19.43 6.65 -11.23
CA VAL A 111 -19.74 7.55 -10.10
C VAL A 111 -20.61 8.71 -10.55
N GLU A 112 -20.29 9.35 -11.68
CA GLU A 112 -21.11 10.42 -12.28
C GLU A 112 -22.54 9.94 -12.55
N LYS A 113 -22.69 8.75 -13.13
CA LYS A 113 -24.01 8.15 -13.39
C LYS A 113 -24.78 7.83 -12.10
N PHE A 114 -24.07 7.40 -11.06
CA PHE A 114 -24.64 7.12 -9.75
C PHE A 114 -25.11 8.39 -9.04
N ILE A 115 -24.31 9.45 -9.06
CA ILE A 115 -24.69 10.77 -8.56
C ILE A 115 -25.93 11.29 -9.30
N ALA A 116 -25.94 11.23 -10.64
CA ALA A 116 -27.10 11.66 -11.42
C ALA A 116 -28.36 10.85 -11.04
N THR A 117 -28.24 9.54 -10.89
CA THR A 117 -29.37 8.67 -10.54
C THR A 117 -29.89 8.95 -9.13
N THR A 118 -29.01 9.17 -8.15
CA THR A 118 -29.39 9.50 -6.77
C THR A 118 -29.97 10.91 -6.64
N GLN A 119 -29.43 11.89 -7.37
CA GLN A 119 -29.98 13.25 -7.48
C GLN A 119 -31.41 13.25 -8.03
N GLU A 120 -31.65 12.54 -9.14
CA GLU A 120 -33.00 12.41 -9.71
C GLU A 120 -33.97 11.72 -8.75
N ALA A 121 -33.46 10.78 -7.93
CA ALA A 121 -34.25 10.04 -6.96
C ALA A 121 -34.52 10.84 -5.68
N GLY A 122 -33.72 11.86 -5.39
CA GLY A 122 -33.77 12.63 -4.14
C GLY A 122 -33.25 11.88 -2.92
N ILE A 123 -32.29 10.95 -3.11
CA ILE A 123 -31.63 10.19 -2.04
C ILE A 123 -30.18 10.63 -1.87
N THR A 124 -29.70 10.80 -0.64
CA THR A 124 -28.32 11.26 -0.41
C THR A 124 -27.31 10.13 -0.56
N ILE A 125 -26.04 10.49 -0.69
CA ILE A 125 -24.92 9.54 -0.71
C ILE A 125 -24.05 9.78 0.52
N TYR A 126 -23.65 8.69 1.17
CA TYR A 126 -22.53 8.66 2.11
C TYR A 126 -21.30 8.10 1.39
N GLY A 127 -20.22 8.87 1.34
CA GLY A 127 -19.01 8.50 0.62
C GLY A 127 -18.16 7.51 1.41
N HIS A 128 -17.79 6.40 0.78
CA HIS A 128 -16.99 5.34 1.39
C HIS A 128 -16.06 4.74 0.32
N THR A 129 -14.76 4.98 0.35
CA THR A 129 -13.95 5.75 1.31
C THR A 129 -12.77 6.39 0.57
N LEU A 130 -12.18 7.45 1.16
CA LEU A 130 -11.09 8.21 0.53
C LEU A 130 -9.70 7.58 0.76
N ALA A 131 -9.38 7.13 1.98
CA ALA A 131 -8.10 6.51 2.29
C ALA A 131 -8.32 5.20 3.05
N TRP A 132 -7.84 4.09 2.48
CA TRP A 132 -7.92 2.76 3.07
C TRP A 132 -6.67 1.97 2.72
N HIS A 133 -6.40 0.91 3.49
CA HIS A 133 -5.31 0.00 3.19
C HIS A 133 -5.70 -1.07 2.17
N ALA A 134 -6.98 -1.44 2.08
CA ALA A 134 -7.49 -2.41 1.11
C ALA A 134 -8.22 -1.73 -0.07
N ASN A 135 -8.54 -2.52 -1.10
CA ASN A 135 -9.17 -2.06 -2.35
C ASN A 135 -8.46 -0.85 -2.98
N GLN A 136 -7.12 -0.86 -2.92
CA GLN A 136 -6.25 0.11 -3.56
C GLN A 136 -5.81 -0.42 -4.93
N ASN A 137 -5.52 0.46 -5.90
CA ASN A 137 -4.69 0.07 -7.03
C ASN A 137 -3.22 0.02 -6.58
N ALA A 138 -2.84 -1.05 -5.89
CA ALA A 138 -1.49 -1.22 -5.36
C ALA A 138 -0.45 -1.38 -6.48
N GLU A 139 -0.82 -1.91 -7.65
CA GLU A 139 0.07 -2.00 -8.81
C GLU A 139 0.53 -0.59 -9.25
N TYR A 140 -0.41 0.34 -9.39
CA TYR A 140 -0.10 1.74 -9.70
C TYR A 140 0.75 2.39 -8.60
N LEU A 141 0.32 2.31 -7.34
CA LEU A 141 1.02 2.97 -6.23
C LEU A 141 2.45 2.43 -6.06
N ASN A 142 2.68 1.13 -6.22
CA ASN A 142 4.02 0.55 -6.17
C ASN A 142 4.87 0.95 -7.40
N SER A 143 4.25 1.12 -8.58
CA SER A 143 4.99 1.51 -9.80
C SER A 143 5.55 2.94 -9.74
N ILE A 144 4.85 3.87 -9.09
CA ILE A 144 5.30 5.27 -9.00
C ILE A 144 6.38 5.47 -7.95
N ILE A 145 6.53 4.52 -7.02
CA ILE A 145 7.60 4.51 -6.00
C ILE A 145 8.69 3.48 -6.27
N ALA A 146 8.67 2.86 -7.47
CA ALA A 146 9.69 1.92 -7.90
C ALA A 146 11.04 2.62 -8.10
N ASP A 147 12.11 1.84 -8.09
CA ASP A 147 13.44 2.36 -8.35
C ASP A 147 13.49 3.07 -9.70
N ARG A 148 14.16 4.22 -9.74
CA ARG A 148 14.33 5.03 -10.95
C ARG A 148 15.36 4.37 -11.86
N GLU A 149 15.10 4.39 -13.16
CA GLU A 149 16.14 4.05 -14.14
C GLU A 149 17.30 5.05 -14.06
N ILE A 150 18.51 4.58 -14.36
CA ILE A 150 19.68 5.47 -14.39
C ILE A 150 19.52 6.45 -15.55
N GLU A 151 19.45 7.75 -15.26
CA GLU A 151 19.49 8.77 -16.30
C GLU A 151 20.85 8.76 -16.98
N ILE A 152 20.86 8.52 -18.30
CA ILE A 152 22.07 8.57 -19.11
C ILE A 152 22.42 10.05 -19.32
N ASP A 153 23.49 10.54 -18.68
CA ASP A 153 24.04 11.85 -19.04
C ASP A 153 24.58 11.74 -20.48
N PRO A 154 24.01 12.47 -21.46
CA PRO A 154 24.49 12.43 -22.84
C PRO A 154 25.91 12.97 -23.01
N ASN A 155 26.50 13.60 -21.99
CA ASN A 155 27.90 14.06 -21.98
C ASN A 155 28.88 13.05 -21.36
N ASP A 156 28.38 11.96 -20.76
CA ASP A 156 29.14 10.89 -20.10
C ASP A 156 28.86 9.51 -20.74
N ALA A 157 28.29 9.51 -21.96
CA ALA A 157 27.90 8.32 -22.68
C ALA A 157 29.12 7.47 -23.09
N ASN A 158 29.30 6.33 -22.42
CA ASN A 158 30.08 5.22 -22.96
C ASN A 158 29.26 4.64 -24.11
N ASN A 159 29.86 4.46 -25.28
CA ASN A 159 29.20 3.80 -26.40
C ASN A 159 29.45 2.29 -26.31
N ALA A 160 28.51 1.47 -26.80
CA ALA A 160 28.73 0.03 -26.89
C ALA A 160 28.23 -0.54 -28.22
N LEU A 161 28.83 -1.64 -28.63
CA LEU A 161 28.33 -2.44 -29.73
C LEU A 161 27.11 -3.23 -29.26
N HIS A 162 25.96 -2.94 -29.85
CA HIS A 162 24.70 -3.57 -29.55
C HIS A 162 24.25 -4.48 -30.69
N ALA A 163 23.94 -5.74 -30.41
CA ALA A 163 23.32 -6.68 -31.33
C ALA A 163 21.91 -7.10 -30.83
N VAL A 164 20.89 -6.91 -31.67
CA VAL A 164 19.48 -7.17 -31.35
C VAL A 164 18.96 -8.38 -32.12
N THR A 165 18.61 -9.46 -31.41
CA THR A 165 17.96 -10.64 -32.00
C THR A 165 16.50 -10.73 -31.60
N SER A 166 15.59 -10.82 -32.57
CA SER A 166 14.14 -10.87 -32.31
C SER A 166 13.65 -12.26 -31.87
N GLU A 167 14.46 -13.30 -32.05
CA GLU A 167 14.07 -14.70 -31.79
C GLU A 167 15.29 -15.60 -31.60
N ALA A 168 15.10 -16.66 -30.83
CA ALA A 168 16.07 -17.74 -30.68
C ALA A 168 15.93 -18.72 -31.87
N LYS A 169 17.07 -19.13 -32.43
CA LYS A 169 17.16 -20.08 -33.54
C LYS A 169 17.58 -21.47 -33.05
N GLY A 170 17.58 -22.45 -33.96
CA GLY A 170 17.80 -23.85 -33.64
C GLY A 170 19.25 -24.21 -33.32
N ASN A 171 20.22 -23.48 -33.90
CA ASN A 171 21.64 -23.75 -33.73
C ASN A 171 22.38 -22.51 -33.24
N ILE A 172 23.49 -22.72 -32.52
CA ILE A 172 24.32 -21.63 -31.96
C ILE A 172 24.96 -20.73 -33.02
N TRP A 173 25.14 -21.22 -34.25
CA TRP A 173 25.68 -20.45 -35.37
C TRP A 173 24.61 -19.77 -36.23
N ASP A 174 23.34 -19.92 -35.89
CA ASP A 174 22.25 -19.30 -36.66
C ASP A 174 22.19 -17.76 -36.43
N TRP A 175 22.97 -17.24 -35.48
CA TRP A 175 23.37 -15.83 -35.37
C TRP A 175 24.89 -15.75 -35.13
N GLN A 176 25.57 -14.93 -35.93
CA GLN A 176 27.03 -14.75 -35.90
C GLN A 176 27.36 -13.28 -36.05
N LEU A 177 28.23 -12.77 -35.18
CA LEU A 177 28.90 -11.49 -35.31
C LEU A 177 30.40 -11.75 -35.50
N GLU A 178 31.01 -11.11 -36.49
CA GLU A 178 32.39 -11.31 -36.88
C GLU A 178 33.19 -10.03 -36.73
N TYR A 179 34.42 -10.16 -36.23
CA TYR A 179 35.42 -9.10 -36.24
C TYR A 179 36.62 -9.54 -37.09
N THR A 180 36.94 -8.78 -38.13
CA THR A 180 38.10 -9.00 -39.01
C THR A 180 39.32 -8.34 -38.40
N LEU A 181 40.35 -9.15 -38.13
CA LEU A 181 41.56 -8.68 -37.46
C LEU A 181 42.45 -7.89 -38.43
N PRO A 182 43.07 -6.79 -37.96
CA PRO A 182 44.03 -6.03 -38.77
C PRO A 182 45.29 -6.85 -39.08
N THR A 183 45.69 -7.72 -38.15
CA THR A 183 46.77 -8.71 -38.33
C THR A 183 46.26 -10.10 -37.93
N PRO A 184 46.49 -11.15 -38.74
CA PRO A 184 46.05 -12.51 -38.40
C PRO A 184 46.65 -13.00 -37.08
N LEU A 185 45.87 -13.78 -36.32
CA LEU A 185 46.40 -14.54 -35.19
C LEU A 185 47.40 -15.56 -35.69
N THR A 186 48.47 -15.78 -34.93
CA THR A 186 49.49 -16.78 -35.24
C THR A 186 49.20 -18.07 -34.52
N GLN A 187 49.21 -19.19 -35.25
CA GLN A 187 49.07 -20.53 -34.68
C GLN A 187 50.05 -20.76 -33.53
N GLY A 188 49.54 -21.27 -32.41
CA GLY A 188 50.36 -21.63 -31.24
C GLY A 188 50.76 -20.46 -30.32
N VAL A 189 50.37 -19.22 -30.63
CA VAL A 189 50.54 -18.06 -29.73
C VAL A 189 49.31 -17.93 -28.83
N GLU A 190 49.50 -17.78 -27.53
CA GLU A 190 48.39 -17.57 -26.59
C GLU A 190 47.90 -16.11 -26.65
N TYR A 191 46.58 -15.92 -26.65
CA TYR A 191 45.92 -14.62 -26.63
C TYR A 191 44.89 -14.54 -25.52
N THR A 192 44.63 -13.34 -25.02
CA THR A 192 43.52 -13.06 -24.09
C THR A 192 42.63 -11.97 -24.67
N LEU A 193 41.34 -12.27 -24.81
CA LEU A 193 40.28 -11.32 -25.12
C LEU A 193 39.61 -10.91 -23.80
N LYS A 194 39.50 -9.61 -23.55
CA LYS A 194 38.75 -9.00 -22.45
C LYS A 194 37.72 -8.05 -23.02
N MET A 195 36.59 -7.90 -22.35
CA MET A 195 35.54 -6.94 -22.67
C MET A 195 34.68 -6.71 -21.43
N ARG A 196 33.91 -5.62 -21.43
CA ARG A 196 32.67 -5.54 -20.67
C ARG A 196 31.53 -6.06 -21.54
N ALA A 197 30.62 -6.80 -20.93
CA ALA A 197 29.52 -7.42 -21.66
C ALA A 197 28.24 -7.43 -20.82
N LYS A 198 27.09 -7.35 -21.51
CA LYS A 198 25.76 -7.55 -20.94
C LYS A 198 24.87 -8.24 -21.96
N ALA A 199 23.91 -9.04 -21.50
CA ALA A 199 22.83 -9.58 -22.30
C ALA A 199 21.47 -9.21 -21.67
N SER A 200 20.37 -9.23 -22.42
CA SER A 200 19.02 -9.05 -21.84
C SER A 200 18.59 -10.20 -20.92
N SER A 201 19.27 -11.34 -21.00
CA SER A 201 19.18 -12.46 -20.07
C SER A 201 20.51 -13.23 -20.06
N PRO A 202 20.92 -13.88 -18.95
CA PRO A 202 22.23 -14.50 -18.88
C PRO A 202 22.44 -15.54 -19.99
N PHE A 203 23.54 -15.43 -20.72
CA PHE A 203 23.78 -16.25 -21.91
C PHE A 203 25.27 -16.54 -22.10
N THR A 204 25.59 -17.67 -22.73
CA THR A 204 26.96 -18.04 -23.06
C THR A 204 27.16 -17.94 -24.57
N VAL A 205 27.95 -16.96 -25.00
CA VAL A 205 28.29 -16.72 -26.40
C VAL A 205 29.42 -17.65 -26.81
N ALA A 206 29.18 -18.46 -27.84
CA ALA A 206 30.20 -19.35 -28.36
C ALA A 206 31.25 -18.57 -29.15
N PHE A 207 32.54 -18.75 -28.84
CA PHE A 207 33.62 -17.90 -29.37
C PHE A 207 34.61 -18.67 -30.24
N TRP A 208 34.59 -18.38 -31.53
CA TRP A 208 35.33 -19.10 -32.56
C TRP A 208 36.32 -18.18 -33.29
N ARG A 209 37.30 -18.80 -33.95
CA ARG A 209 38.25 -18.12 -34.84
C ARG A 209 38.22 -18.78 -36.20
N THR A 210 38.35 -18.02 -37.28
CA THR A 210 38.34 -18.57 -38.64
C THR A 210 39.28 -17.82 -39.59
N ASP A 211 39.77 -18.52 -40.62
CA ASP A 211 40.45 -17.94 -41.79
C ASP A 211 39.51 -17.74 -43.00
N GLY A 212 38.21 -18.03 -42.81
CA GLY A 212 37.18 -18.05 -43.86
C GLY A 212 36.99 -19.40 -44.56
N SER A 213 37.86 -20.38 -44.29
CA SER A 213 37.78 -21.76 -44.84
C SER A 213 37.70 -22.82 -43.75
N SER A 214 38.41 -22.63 -42.65
CA SER A 214 38.48 -23.52 -41.49
C SER A 214 38.07 -22.77 -40.22
N THR A 215 37.48 -23.48 -39.26
CA THR A 215 37.05 -22.92 -37.97
C THR A 215 37.81 -23.58 -36.84
N ASN A 216 38.41 -22.75 -35.99
CA ASN A 216 38.99 -23.13 -34.73
C ASN A 216 38.07 -22.70 -33.58
N TYR A 217 37.38 -23.69 -33.01
CA TYR A 217 36.52 -23.52 -31.84
C TYR A 217 37.36 -23.23 -30.59
N GLY A 218 36.81 -22.52 -29.61
CA GLY A 218 37.52 -22.29 -28.34
C GLY A 218 36.57 -22.09 -27.18
N PRO A 219 37.07 -21.50 -26.08
CA PRO A 219 36.26 -21.38 -24.87
C PRO A 219 35.16 -20.35 -25.11
N ASP A 220 33.95 -20.69 -24.71
CA ASP A 220 32.80 -19.80 -24.79
C ASP A 220 32.87 -18.71 -23.71
N ILE A 221 32.15 -17.61 -23.91
CA ILE A 221 32.20 -16.41 -23.06
C ILE A 221 30.84 -16.23 -22.39
N ALA A 222 30.82 -16.15 -21.06
CA ALA A 222 29.59 -15.95 -20.30
C ALA A 222 29.24 -14.45 -20.21
N PHE A 223 27.99 -14.12 -20.50
CA PHE A 223 27.40 -12.78 -20.42
C PHE A 223 26.34 -12.82 -19.31
N GLY A 224 26.41 -11.85 -18.40
CA GLY A 224 25.37 -11.63 -17.38
C GLY A 224 24.20 -10.81 -17.92
N ASP A 225 23.13 -10.71 -17.13
CA ASP A 225 22.02 -9.77 -17.36
C ASP A 225 22.32 -8.33 -16.93
N SER A 226 23.53 -8.10 -16.40
CA SER A 226 24.09 -6.81 -16.01
C SER A 226 25.48 -6.64 -16.62
N TRP A 227 25.95 -5.39 -16.72
CA TRP A 227 27.30 -5.10 -17.20
C TRP A 227 28.34 -5.74 -16.28
N GLY A 228 29.17 -6.62 -16.85
CA GLY A 228 30.26 -7.26 -16.11
C GLY A 228 31.47 -7.54 -16.99
N ASP A 229 32.59 -7.84 -16.36
CA ASP A 229 33.82 -8.23 -17.07
C ASP A 229 33.67 -9.64 -17.65
N ALA A 230 33.93 -9.75 -18.95
CA ALA A 230 33.99 -11.00 -19.67
C ALA A 230 35.39 -11.19 -20.28
N SER A 231 35.99 -12.36 -20.07
CA SER A 231 37.35 -12.65 -20.52
C SER A 231 37.50 -14.09 -20.96
N VAL A 232 38.31 -14.31 -22.00
CA VAL A 232 38.71 -15.63 -22.45
C VAL A 232 40.17 -15.66 -22.88
N THR A 233 40.90 -16.68 -22.43
CA THR A 233 42.28 -16.95 -22.88
C THR A 233 42.29 -18.20 -23.76
N PHE A 234 42.98 -18.13 -24.91
CA PHE A 234 42.99 -19.19 -25.90
C PHE A 234 44.29 -19.23 -26.69
N THR A 235 44.63 -20.38 -27.26
CA THR A 235 45.75 -20.57 -28.20
C THR A 235 45.20 -21.13 -29.50
N PRO A 236 45.29 -20.41 -30.64
CA PRO A 236 44.69 -20.87 -31.88
C PRO A 236 45.50 -22.01 -32.50
N THR A 237 44.80 -22.99 -33.07
CA THR A 237 45.42 -24.16 -33.71
C THR A 237 45.69 -23.96 -35.20
N MET A 238 45.39 -22.77 -35.71
CA MET A 238 45.57 -22.32 -37.09
C MET A 238 45.78 -20.81 -37.08
N ASP A 239 46.38 -20.28 -38.14
CA ASP A 239 46.34 -18.83 -38.37
C ASP A 239 44.89 -18.41 -38.63
N ALA A 240 44.41 -17.36 -37.98
CA ALA A 240 43.02 -16.93 -38.09
C ALA A 240 42.93 -15.44 -38.39
N THR A 241 42.04 -15.07 -39.31
CA THR A 241 41.85 -13.68 -39.75
C THR A 241 40.62 -13.04 -39.15
N ARG A 242 39.73 -13.83 -38.53
CA ARG A 242 38.50 -13.33 -37.91
C ARG A 242 38.22 -13.97 -36.55
N LEU A 243 37.65 -13.16 -35.66
CA LEU A 243 36.94 -13.61 -34.46
C LEU A 243 35.45 -13.73 -34.78
N GLN A 244 34.78 -14.71 -34.19
CA GLN A 244 33.38 -14.97 -34.43
C GLN A 244 32.64 -15.26 -33.12
N PHE A 245 31.58 -14.50 -32.88
CA PHE A 245 30.69 -14.60 -31.71
C PHE A 245 29.38 -15.23 -32.18
N CYS A 246 29.09 -16.43 -31.69
CA CYS A 246 27.95 -17.25 -32.09
C CYS A 246 26.90 -17.28 -30.98
N PHE A 247 25.71 -16.76 -31.27
CA PHE A 247 24.62 -16.57 -30.29
C PHE A 247 23.25 -16.92 -30.89
N GLY A 248 23.21 -17.86 -31.83
CA GLY A 248 22.01 -18.23 -32.58
C GLY A 248 20.82 -18.63 -31.71
N THR A 249 21.05 -19.27 -30.57
CA THR A 249 19.99 -19.71 -29.65
C THR A 249 19.51 -18.62 -28.70
N PHE A 250 19.99 -17.37 -28.85
CA PHE A 250 19.62 -16.24 -28.00
C PHE A 250 18.55 -15.35 -28.65
N ALA A 251 17.57 -14.91 -27.85
CA ALA A 251 16.56 -13.92 -28.22
C ALA A 251 16.68 -12.72 -27.27
N GLY A 252 17.02 -11.55 -27.81
CA GLY A 252 17.15 -10.32 -27.05
C GLY A 252 18.39 -9.53 -27.44
N ASP A 253 18.89 -8.75 -26.48
CA ASP A 253 19.90 -7.74 -26.67
C ASP A 253 21.26 -8.22 -26.14
N LEU A 254 22.32 -8.05 -26.92
CA LEU A 254 23.71 -8.36 -26.56
C LEU A 254 24.57 -7.11 -26.70
N TYR A 255 25.30 -6.78 -25.65
CA TYR A 255 26.16 -5.61 -25.57
C TYR A 255 27.62 -6.02 -25.37
N PHE A 256 28.51 -5.37 -26.11
CA PHE A 256 29.96 -5.55 -26.05
C PHE A 256 30.61 -4.18 -25.93
N ASP A 257 31.53 -4.03 -24.98
CA ASP A 257 32.24 -2.77 -24.73
C ASP A 257 33.66 -3.03 -24.20
N ASP A 258 34.54 -2.04 -24.23
CA ASP A 258 35.92 -2.09 -23.73
C ASP A 258 36.73 -3.31 -24.22
N MET A 259 36.57 -3.66 -25.50
CA MET A 259 37.15 -4.87 -26.07
C MET A 259 38.67 -4.75 -26.29
N VAL A 260 39.42 -5.67 -25.68
CA VAL A 260 40.88 -5.73 -25.78
C VAL A 260 41.34 -7.16 -26.07
N LEU A 261 42.08 -7.35 -27.17
CA LEU A 261 42.71 -8.62 -27.53
C LEU A 261 44.22 -8.47 -27.58
N THR A 262 44.94 -9.16 -26.69
CA THR A 262 46.41 -9.09 -26.60
C THR A 262 47.06 -10.46 -26.68
N ALA A 263 48.19 -10.55 -27.39
CA ALA A 263 49.06 -11.73 -27.34
C ALA A 263 49.80 -11.82 -25.99
N SER A 264 50.11 -13.03 -25.53
CA SER A 264 50.86 -13.27 -24.30
C SER A 264 52.23 -12.59 -24.37
N GLY A 265 52.49 -11.67 -23.43
CA GLY A 265 53.72 -10.86 -23.39
C GLY A 265 53.76 -9.64 -24.32
N SER A 266 52.64 -9.27 -24.96
CA SER A 266 52.47 -8.03 -25.75
C SER A 266 51.44 -7.10 -25.11
N GLU A 267 51.61 -5.79 -25.30
CA GLU A 267 50.62 -4.75 -24.97
C GLU A 267 49.82 -4.27 -26.19
N GLU A 268 50.13 -4.79 -27.39
CA GLU A 268 49.42 -4.44 -28.62
C GLU A 268 47.98 -5.00 -28.59
N ASN A 269 46.99 -4.11 -28.63
CA ASN A 269 45.58 -4.46 -28.78
C ASN A 269 45.25 -4.70 -30.26
N LEU A 270 44.73 -5.89 -30.57
CA LEU A 270 44.32 -6.29 -31.91
C LEU A 270 42.84 -5.98 -32.23
N ILE A 271 42.10 -5.36 -31.30
CA ILE A 271 40.78 -4.79 -31.54
C ILE A 271 40.92 -3.28 -31.73
N GLU A 272 40.65 -2.80 -32.95
CA GLU A 272 40.48 -1.38 -33.25
C GLU A 272 39.10 -0.91 -32.76
N ASN A 273 39.05 0.31 -32.20
CA ASN A 273 37.83 0.91 -31.65
C ASN A 273 37.08 0.02 -30.63
N GLY A 274 37.81 -0.67 -29.74
CA GLY A 274 37.22 -1.60 -28.78
C GLY A 274 36.32 -0.96 -27.71
N ALA A 275 36.49 0.33 -27.43
CA ALA A 275 35.64 1.11 -26.52
C ALA A 275 34.41 1.73 -27.21
N PHE A 276 34.31 1.59 -28.54
CA PHE A 276 33.20 2.10 -29.36
C PHE A 276 32.91 3.61 -29.21
N ASP A 277 33.82 4.41 -28.65
CA ASP A 277 33.72 5.88 -28.53
C ASP A 277 33.41 6.56 -29.88
N ASP A 278 33.89 5.97 -30.98
CA ASP A 278 33.51 6.33 -32.34
C ASP A 278 32.44 5.35 -32.88
N GLU A 279 31.48 5.81 -33.69
CA GLU A 279 30.52 4.95 -34.40
C GLU A 279 31.17 4.09 -35.53
N ASP A 280 32.50 3.95 -35.53
CA ASP A 280 33.24 3.19 -36.53
C ASP A 280 33.14 1.67 -36.29
N LEU A 281 32.40 1.01 -37.17
CA LEU A 281 32.23 -0.44 -37.21
C LEU A 281 33.21 -1.13 -38.19
N SER A 282 34.30 -0.46 -38.56
CA SER A 282 35.34 -1.05 -39.41
C SER A 282 35.84 -2.37 -38.84
N GLY A 283 35.84 -3.42 -39.67
CA GLY A 283 36.20 -4.78 -39.27
C GLY A 283 35.04 -5.61 -38.71
N TRP A 284 33.97 -4.98 -38.21
CA TRP A 284 32.76 -5.67 -37.74
C TRP A 284 31.83 -6.05 -38.90
N GLY A 285 31.22 -7.21 -38.81
CA GLY A 285 30.28 -7.68 -39.82
C GLY A 285 29.48 -8.89 -39.37
N LYS A 286 28.53 -9.30 -40.21
CA LYS A 286 27.78 -10.54 -40.05
C LYS A 286 27.53 -11.18 -41.41
N PRO A 287 27.36 -12.50 -41.48
CA PRO A 287 26.97 -13.12 -42.73
C PRO A 287 25.63 -12.55 -43.25
N GLY A 288 25.56 -12.29 -44.56
CA GLY A 288 24.46 -11.52 -45.17
C GLY A 288 23.07 -12.17 -45.12
N TRP A 289 22.99 -13.47 -44.77
CA TRP A 289 21.72 -14.18 -44.56
C TRP A 289 21.15 -14.01 -43.15
N HIS A 290 21.88 -13.37 -42.22
CA HIS A 290 21.37 -13.09 -40.89
C HIS A 290 20.58 -11.77 -40.88
N SER A 291 19.35 -11.79 -40.35
CA SER A 291 18.44 -10.63 -40.33
C SER A 291 18.53 -9.75 -39.08
N TYR A 292 19.22 -10.18 -38.02
CA TYR A 292 19.43 -9.35 -36.81
C TYR A 292 20.16 -8.05 -37.12
N THR A 293 20.00 -7.03 -36.29
CA THR A 293 20.69 -5.73 -36.43
C THR A 293 21.81 -5.59 -35.42
N PHE A 294 22.87 -4.87 -35.78
CA PHE A 294 23.86 -4.41 -34.82
C PHE A 294 24.32 -3.00 -35.16
N GLY A 295 24.74 -2.26 -34.14
CA GLY A 295 25.19 -0.87 -34.25
C GLY A 295 25.93 -0.42 -33.00
N VAL A 296 26.54 0.76 -33.06
CA VAL A 296 27.01 1.46 -31.86
C VAL A 296 25.87 2.29 -31.31
N GLU A 297 25.60 2.19 -30.01
CA GLU A 297 24.64 3.07 -29.34
C GLU A 297 25.19 3.55 -27.98
N PRO A 298 24.75 4.73 -27.51
CA PRO A 298 25.04 5.21 -26.16
C PRO A 298 24.48 4.23 -25.12
N VAL A 299 25.29 3.85 -24.14
CA VAL A 299 24.89 3.02 -23.00
C VAL A 299 25.28 3.70 -21.69
N ALA A 300 24.53 3.41 -20.62
CA ALA A 300 24.91 3.87 -19.29
C ALA A 300 26.29 3.32 -18.90
N ALA A 301 27.17 4.19 -18.41
CA ALA A 301 28.53 3.86 -17.98
C ALA A 301 28.51 2.95 -16.74
N GLY A 302 28.31 1.63 -16.93
CA GLY A 302 28.30 0.67 -15.82
C GLY A 302 27.28 0.95 -14.72
N PRO A 303 27.40 0.29 -13.55
CA PRO A 303 26.46 0.50 -12.46
C PRO A 303 26.61 1.92 -11.92
N ALA A 304 25.50 2.67 -11.82
CA ALA A 304 25.50 3.96 -11.16
C ALA A 304 25.82 3.75 -9.69
N THR A 305 26.65 4.62 -9.11
CA THR A 305 26.83 4.68 -7.67
C THR A 305 25.91 5.76 -7.07
N TRP A 306 25.31 5.45 -5.93
CA TRP A 306 24.53 6.41 -5.15
C TRP A 306 24.86 6.26 -3.67
N TRP A 307 24.47 7.26 -2.89
CA TRP A 307 24.68 7.28 -1.45
C TRP A 307 23.35 7.02 -0.75
N THR A 308 23.28 5.93 0.01
CA THR A 308 22.07 5.56 0.75
C THR A 308 22.24 5.95 2.20
N ASN A 309 21.45 6.91 2.68
CA ASN A 309 21.40 7.25 4.09
C ASN A 309 20.79 6.10 4.90
N LEU A 310 21.51 5.70 5.95
CA LEU A 310 21.19 4.59 6.84
C LEU A 310 20.55 5.05 8.15
N VAL A 311 20.39 6.35 8.35
CA VAL A 311 19.80 6.94 9.56
C VAL A 311 18.32 7.22 9.34
N THR A 312 17.45 6.59 10.12
CA THR A 312 16.03 6.96 10.17
C THR A 312 15.86 8.21 11.04
N ASN A 313 14.86 9.03 10.72
CA ASN A 313 14.60 10.30 11.44
C ASN A 313 15.83 11.22 11.49
N SER A 314 16.47 11.44 10.33
CA SER A 314 17.75 12.17 10.24
C SER A 314 17.64 13.64 10.69
N ASP A 315 16.49 14.27 10.45
CA ASP A 315 16.14 15.63 10.88
C ASP A 315 15.58 15.70 12.31
N VAL A 316 15.38 14.54 12.94
CA VAL A 316 14.87 14.40 14.32
C VAL A 316 13.45 14.99 14.52
N GLU A 317 12.69 15.17 13.45
CA GLU A 317 11.33 15.74 13.52
C GLU A 317 10.23 14.70 13.73
N GLY A 318 10.53 13.42 13.58
CA GLY A 318 9.66 12.29 13.96
C GLY A 318 9.95 11.77 15.38
N ASP A 319 9.14 10.81 15.83
CA ASP A 319 9.33 10.16 17.15
C ASP A 319 10.21 8.90 17.08
N ASP A 320 10.67 8.50 15.88
CA ASP A 320 11.53 7.33 15.71
C ASP A 320 12.96 7.59 16.22
N VAL A 321 13.42 6.75 17.13
CA VAL A 321 14.78 6.77 17.70
C VAL A 321 15.55 5.48 17.41
N SER A 322 15.08 4.68 16.45
CA SER A 322 15.68 3.37 16.14
C SER A 322 17.13 3.45 15.63
N SER A 323 17.56 4.61 15.13
CA SER A 323 18.95 4.93 14.81
C SER A 323 19.74 5.60 15.93
N PHE A 324 19.12 5.98 17.05
CA PHE A 324 19.73 6.82 18.07
C PHE A 324 19.68 6.18 19.47
N PHE A 325 20.85 5.95 20.07
CA PHE A 325 20.96 5.42 21.42
C PHE A 325 21.89 6.29 22.27
N ALA A 326 21.74 6.22 23.59
CA ALA A 326 22.64 6.90 24.51
C ALA A 326 22.94 6.04 25.75
N THR A 327 24.12 6.24 26.33
CA THR A 327 24.43 5.84 27.71
C THR A 327 24.42 7.08 28.59
N GLU A 328 23.30 7.36 29.26
CA GLU A 328 23.27 8.38 30.30
C GLU A 328 23.64 7.79 31.68
N ILE A 329 23.82 8.64 32.69
CA ILE A 329 24.61 8.35 33.90
C ILE A 329 24.14 7.19 34.80
N THR A 330 23.08 6.44 34.46
CA THR A 330 22.60 5.31 35.26
C THR A 330 21.93 4.16 34.46
N VAL A 331 22.54 3.69 33.36
CA VAL A 331 22.26 2.47 32.55
C VAL A 331 21.94 2.84 31.09
N GLY A 332 22.49 2.04 30.17
CA GLY A 332 22.34 2.12 28.72
C GLY A 332 23.35 1.14 28.06
N PRO A 333 23.35 1.00 26.72
CA PRO A 333 22.70 1.87 25.75
C PRO A 333 21.21 1.62 25.63
N ASP A 334 20.42 2.68 25.78
CA ASP A 334 18.97 2.72 25.60
C ASP A 334 18.62 3.71 24.49
N PRO A 335 17.38 3.69 23.93
CA PRO A 335 16.97 4.67 22.93
C PRO A 335 17.21 6.12 23.41
N ALA A 336 17.75 6.96 22.54
CA ALA A 336 18.10 8.33 22.89
C ALA A 336 16.86 9.20 23.14
N THR A 337 17.03 10.31 23.86
CA THR A 337 15.94 11.25 24.15
C THR A 337 15.83 12.29 23.05
N ILE A 338 14.65 12.44 22.45
CA ILE A 338 14.30 13.57 21.59
C ILE A 338 13.91 14.79 22.46
N GLY A 339 14.48 15.95 22.15
CA GLY A 339 14.19 17.23 22.79
C GLY A 339 12.80 17.79 22.45
N ALA A 340 12.41 18.85 23.15
CA ALA A 340 11.17 19.56 22.84
C ALA A 340 11.32 20.39 21.55
N ALA A 341 10.20 20.74 20.90
CA ALA A 341 10.22 21.69 19.79
C ALA A 341 10.93 23.01 20.18
N GLY A 342 11.73 23.53 19.25
CA GLY A 342 12.64 24.67 19.44
C GLY A 342 14.05 24.28 19.89
N THR A 343 14.35 22.98 20.11
CA THR A 343 15.73 22.54 20.39
C THR A 343 16.57 22.34 19.15
N GLY A 344 15.94 22.15 17.98
CA GLY A 344 16.59 21.88 16.70
C GLY A 344 17.54 22.99 16.21
N ALA A 345 18.32 22.66 15.19
CA ALA A 345 19.31 23.53 14.58
C ALA A 345 18.70 24.72 13.83
N ASP A 346 17.48 24.56 13.35
CA ASP A 346 16.66 25.60 12.73
C ASP A 346 16.02 26.57 13.76
N GLY A 347 16.04 26.20 15.05
CA GLY A 347 15.41 26.94 16.14
C GLY A 347 13.89 26.74 16.28
N VAL A 348 13.30 25.81 15.53
CA VAL A 348 11.86 25.48 15.55
C VAL A 348 11.64 23.99 15.81
N GLY A 349 12.43 23.14 15.17
CA GLY A 349 12.39 21.69 15.25
C GLY A 349 12.94 21.09 16.55
N ARG A 350 13.24 19.80 16.53
CA ARG A 350 13.70 18.99 17.67
C ARG A 350 15.16 18.57 17.46
N ALA A 351 15.76 17.95 18.48
CA ALA A 351 17.14 17.46 18.42
C ALA A 351 17.31 16.31 19.40
N ILE A 352 18.27 15.42 19.16
CA ILE A 352 18.66 14.41 20.15
C ILE A 352 19.42 15.11 21.28
N VAL A 353 18.98 14.88 22.52
CA VAL A 353 19.56 15.48 23.71
C VAL A 353 20.22 14.41 24.56
N VAL A 354 21.52 14.57 24.85
CA VAL A 354 22.28 13.65 25.71
C VAL A 354 23.01 14.41 26.80
N LYS A 355 22.86 13.98 28.05
CA LYS A 355 23.45 14.65 29.23
C LYS A 355 24.61 13.85 29.81
N SER A 356 25.78 14.47 29.90
CA SER A 356 26.91 13.97 30.68
C SER A 356 26.92 14.62 32.07
N GLY A 357 27.39 13.89 33.08
CA GLY A 357 27.51 14.44 34.44
C GLY A 357 28.94 14.72 34.88
N ASP A 358 29.06 15.15 36.13
CA ASP A 358 30.33 15.59 36.71
C ASP A 358 31.28 14.44 37.04
N ASN A 359 32.58 14.69 36.84
CA ASN A 359 33.69 13.83 37.20
C ASN A 359 33.56 12.37 36.70
N PRO A 360 33.30 12.15 35.40
CA PRO A 360 33.26 10.80 34.85
C PRO A 360 34.64 10.12 34.99
N THR A 361 34.62 8.82 35.27
CA THR A 361 35.82 7.99 35.37
C THR A 361 36.49 7.87 34.00
N ASN A 362 35.71 7.58 32.96
CA ASN A 362 36.18 7.41 31.59
C ASN A 362 35.50 8.40 30.63
N SER A 363 36.12 8.64 29.47
CA SER A 363 35.51 9.50 28.43
C SER A 363 34.27 8.90 27.79
N TRP A 364 34.10 7.58 27.87
CA TRP A 364 32.95 6.82 27.36
C TRP A 364 31.90 6.50 28.45
N ASP A 365 32.01 7.08 29.65
CA ASP A 365 30.98 6.90 30.69
C ASP A 365 29.62 7.52 30.27
N THR A 366 29.65 8.43 29.30
CA THR A 366 28.48 8.90 28.55
C THR A 366 28.80 8.84 27.07
N GLN A 367 27.96 8.17 26.30
CA GLN A 367 28.09 8.07 24.84
C GLN A 367 26.77 8.34 24.14
N PHE A 368 26.87 8.93 22.96
CA PHE A 368 25.81 8.97 21.97
C PHE A 368 26.15 8.00 20.83
N PHE A 369 25.17 7.24 20.35
CA PHE A 369 25.35 6.24 19.31
C PHE A 369 24.43 6.53 18.14
N VAL A 370 25.01 6.59 16.94
CA VAL A 370 24.29 6.59 15.67
C VAL A 370 24.42 5.19 15.08
N LYS A 371 23.29 4.50 14.91
CA LYS A 371 23.21 3.09 14.52
C LYS A 371 22.58 2.94 13.14
N ALA A 372 23.29 2.25 12.25
CA ALA A 372 22.77 1.76 10.98
C ALA A 372 21.99 0.44 11.16
N PRO A 373 20.98 0.16 10.31
CA PRO A 373 20.17 -1.05 10.38
C PRO A 373 20.93 -2.31 9.98
N GLN A 374 22.10 -2.16 9.36
CA GLN A 374 22.91 -3.25 8.81
C GLN A 374 24.37 -3.20 9.29
N GLN A 375 25.04 -4.35 9.29
CA GLN A 375 26.48 -4.43 9.52
C GLN A 375 27.24 -3.95 8.28
N LEU A 376 28.19 -3.04 8.50
CA LEU A 376 29.09 -2.50 7.50
C LEU A 376 30.44 -3.18 7.60
N LEU A 377 30.97 -3.56 6.44
CA LEU A 377 32.19 -4.32 6.26
C LEU A 377 33.33 -3.42 5.79
N ALA A 378 34.55 -3.94 5.95
CA ALA A 378 35.73 -3.27 5.45
C ALA A 378 35.67 -3.09 3.91
N GLY A 379 36.07 -1.92 3.43
CA GLY A 379 36.06 -1.59 2.01
C GLY A 379 34.83 -0.81 1.54
N GLN A 380 33.76 -0.72 2.34
CA GLN A 380 32.62 0.12 2.00
C GLN A 380 32.96 1.61 2.18
N ALA A 381 32.61 2.42 1.18
CA ALA A 381 32.74 3.87 1.28
C ALA A 381 31.57 4.44 2.10
N TYR A 382 31.85 5.48 2.90
CA TYR A 382 30.86 6.14 3.73
C TYR A 382 30.97 7.66 3.68
N ARG A 383 29.83 8.33 3.90
CA ARG A 383 29.72 9.75 4.24
C ARG A 383 28.95 9.89 5.54
N PHE A 384 29.33 10.83 6.36
CA PHE A 384 28.69 11.12 7.62
C PHE A 384 28.62 12.63 7.81
N SER A 385 27.46 13.14 8.20
CA SER A 385 27.30 14.50 8.68
C SER A 385 26.41 14.56 9.91
N MET A 386 26.62 15.57 10.74
CA MET A 386 25.69 15.93 11.82
C MET A 386 25.83 17.41 12.14
N LYS A 387 24.74 18.06 12.55
CA LYS A 387 24.81 19.29 13.32
C LYS A 387 24.95 18.94 14.80
N VAL A 388 25.83 19.66 15.49
CA VAL A 388 26.09 19.44 16.91
C VAL A 388 26.36 20.75 17.64
N LYS A 389 25.87 20.85 18.88
CA LYS A 389 26.26 21.87 19.87
C LYS A 389 26.25 21.28 21.29
N ALA A 390 26.78 22.04 22.25
CA ALA A 390 26.71 21.70 23.66
C ALA A 390 26.62 22.94 24.55
N ASP A 391 26.10 22.81 25.76
CA ASP A 391 26.02 23.93 26.72
C ASP A 391 27.41 24.52 27.07
N LYS A 392 28.45 23.69 26.97
CA LYS A 392 29.85 24.06 27.15
C LYS A 392 30.72 23.49 26.03
N PRO A 393 31.72 24.24 25.54
CA PRO A 393 32.65 23.72 24.54
C PRO A 393 33.38 22.47 25.02
N ALA A 394 33.47 21.47 24.14
CA ALA A 394 34.07 20.17 24.43
C ALA A 394 34.63 19.52 23.16
N THR A 395 35.28 18.36 23.31
CA THR A 395 35.66 17.49 22.20
C THR A 395 34.99 16.14 22.42
N ILE A 396 34.48 15.55 21.35
CA ILE A 396 33.79 14.25 21.40
C ILE A 396 34.52 13.26 20.48
N SER A 397 35.37 12.39 21.03
CA SER A 397 36.02 11.35 20.22
C SER A 397 35.03 10.29 19.77
N SER A 398 35.20 9.82 18.53
CA SER A 398 34.36 8.78 17.96
C SER A 398 34.98 7.38 18.09
N GLN A 399 34.15 6.35 18.03
CA GLN A 399 34.54 4.93 18.03
C GLN A 399 33.64 4.18 17.04
N SER A 400 34.15 3.07 16.48
CA SER A 400 33.32 2.12 15.76
C SER A 400 32.84 1.03 16.70
N HIS A 401 31.59 0.65 16.53
CA HIS A 401 30.89 -0.32 17.36
C HIS A 401 30.10 -1.29 16.46
N ASN A 402 30.00 -2.57 16.84
CA ASN A 402 29.22 -3.58 16.12
C ASN A 402 27.75 -3.66 16.57
N ASN A 403 27.41 -2.92 17.62
CA ASN A 403 26.09 -2.49 18.08
C ASN A 403 26.32 -1.40 19.14
N PRO A 404 25.32 -0.59 19.53
CA PRO A 404 25.47 0.31 20.66
C PRO A 404 26.08 -0.41 21.86
N GLY A 405 27.17 0.15 22.43
CA GLY A 405 27.95 -0.46 23.51
C GLY A 405 28.93 -1.59 23.14
N GLY A 406 28.84 -2.16 21.92
CA GLY A 406 29.76 -3.18 21.41
C GLY A 406 31.01 -2.62 20.73
N TYR A 407 31.98 -2.15 21.52
CA TYR A 407 33.22 -1.53 21.03
C TYR A 407 34.00 -2.41 20.03
N VAL A 408 34.48 -1.80 18.94
CA VAL A 408 35.33 -2.43 17.91
C VAL A 408 36.66 -1.69 17.79
N HIS A 409 36.63 -0.41 17.42
CA HIS A 409 37.84 0.38 17.16
C HIS A 409 37.74 1.82 17.65
N TRP A 410 38.89 2.37 18.03
CA TRP A 410 39.01 3.78 18.40
C TRP A 410 39.08 4.66 17.15
N SER A 411 38.39 5.81 17.16
CA SER A 411 38.38 6.78 16.07
C SER A 411 37.78 6.26 14.76
N MET A 412 36.46 6.17 14.70
CA MET A 412 35.75 5.88 13.45
C MET A 412 35.81 7.08 12.48
N ILE A 413 35.42 8.25 12.98
CA ILE A 413 35.37 9.50 12.22
C ILE A 413 36.18 10.63 12.88
N GLY A 414 37.15 10.34 13.74
CA GLY A 414 37.97 11.35 14.42
C GLY A 414 37.36 11.89 15.72
N SER A 415 37.61 13.16 16.04
CA SER A 415 37.19 13.78 17.32
C SER A 415 36.63 15.18 17.09
N PRO A 416 35.34 15.29 16.70
CA PRO A 416 34.66 16.57 16.53
C PRO A 416 34.86 17.52 17.73
N ALA A 417 35.18 18.78 17.43
CA ALA A 417 35.10 19.85 18.41
C ALA A 417 33.66 20.38 18.44
N VAL A 418 33.12 20.59 19.64
CA VAL A 418 31.75 21.05 19.85
C VAL A 418 31.79 22.38 20.59
N THR A 419 30.96 23.33 20.17
CA THR A 419 30.84 24.65 20.80
C THR A 419 29.42 24.90 21.31
N THR A 420 29.17 26.10 21.84
CA THR A 420 27.84 26.54 22.27
C THR A 420 26.90 26.89 21.13
N GLU A 421 27.45 27.07 19.93
CA GLU A 421 26.69 27.33 18.71
C GLU A 421 26.58 26.04 17.89
N TRP A 422 25.50 25.93 17.10
CA TRP A 422 25.34 24.84 16.15
C TRP A 422 26.47 24.85 15.12
N GLN A 423 27.09 23.69 14.94
CA GLN A 423 28.15 23.47 13.97
C GLN A 423 27.86 22.21 13.18
N GLU A 424 28.11 22.26 11.88
CA GLU A 424 28.08 21.07 11.03
C GLU A 424 29.45 20.37 11.08
N TYR A 425 29.41 19.07 11.33
CA TYR A 425 30.55 18.16 11.25
C TYR A 425 30.33 17.19 10.10
N THR A 426 31.35 17.03 9.24
CA THR A 426 31.31 16.09 8.12
C THR A 426 32.54 15.17 8.13
N SER A 427 32.36 13.89 7.81
CA SER A 427 33.45 12.93 7.61
C SER A 427 33.10 11.98 6.47
N SER A 428 34.09 11.61 5.66
CA SER A 428 33.91 10.62 4.60
C SER A 428 35.17 9.77 4.47
N GLY A 429 35.02 8.53 4.00
CA GLY A 429 36.15 7.66 3.77
C GLY A 429 35.74 6.25 3.40
N VAL A 430 36.65 5.31 3.61
CA VAL A 430 36.42 3.87 3.41
C VAL A 430 36.60 3.18 4.76
N ILE A 431 35.67 2.32 5.14
CA ILE A 431 35.74 1.57 6.39
C ILE A 431 36.95 0.64 6.35
N SER A 432 37.87 0.80 7.30
CA SER A 432 39.05 -0.05 7.39
C SER A 432 38.75 -1.43 8.00
N GLY A 433 39.65 -2.39 7.83
CA GLY A 433 39.56 -3.70 8.49
C GLY A 433 39.47 -3.61 10.01
N ASP A 434 40.21 -2.68 10.61
CA ASP A 434 40.17 -2.46 12.06
C ASP A 434 38.84 -1.83 12.50
N GLN A 435 38.32 -0.86 11.72
CA GLN A 435 37.05 -0.20 12.00
C GLN A 435 35.86 -1.16 11.89
N ALA A 436 35.84 -2.05 10.90
CA ALA A 436 34.82 -3.08 10.73
C ALA A 436 34.96 -4.23 11.73
N GLY A 437 36.19 -4.59 12.13
CA GLY A 437 36.43 -5.78 12.92
C GLY A 437 35.99 -7.07 12.20
N SER A 438 35.95 -8.19 12.93
CA SER A 438 35.72 -9.51 12.32
C SER A 438 34.28 -9.77 11.84
N ASN A 439 33.29 -9.04 12.38
CA ASN A 439 31.87 -9.28 12.14
C ASN A 439 31.15 -8.08 11.49
N GLY A 440 31.90 -7.04 11.12
CA GLY A 440 31.34 -5.75 10.73
C GLY A 440 31.07 -4.82 11.91
N MET A 441 30.89 -3.54 11.58
CA MET A 441 30.45 -2.48 12.49
C MET A 441 29.11 -1.91 12.01
N ASN A 442 28.25 -1.44 12.89
CA ASN A 442 27.00 -0.77 12.48
C ASN A 442 26.72 0.50 13.28
N THR A 443 27.64 0.94 14.13
CA THR A 443 27.40 2.04 15.06
C THR A 443 28.61 2.96 15.13
N ILE A 444 28.39 4.26 14.99
CA ILE A 444 29.35 5.30 15.36
C ILE A 444 28.99 5.74 16.78
N ALA A 445 29.92 5.57 17.73
CA ALA A 445 29.75 6.04 19.10
C ALA A 445 30.57 7.32 19.32
N PHE A 446 30.00 8.32 19.99
CA PHE A 446 30.66 9.57 20.39
C PHE A 446 30.81 9.61 21.91
N ASN A 447 32.03 9.83 22.38
CA ASN A 447 32.36 9.94 23.79
C ASN A 447 32.05 11.35 24.30
N LEU A 448 31.08 11.49 25.19
CA LEU A 448 30.56 12.78 25.66
C LEU A 448 31.08 13.19 27.05
N ALA A 449 31.81 12.29 27.71
CA ALA A 449 32.34 12.46 29.06
C ALA A 449 33.85 12.85 29.07
N GLU A 450 34.35 13.41 27.96
CA GLU A 450 35.70 13.97 27.89
C GLU A 450 35.84 15.25 28.71
N LEU A 451 34.81 16.12 28.67
CA LEU A 451 34.69 17.23 29.59
C LEU A 451 34.34 16.67 30.98
N LYS A 452 35.12 17.03 32.00
CA LYS A 452 34.93 16.52 33.37
C LYS A 452 33.82 17.23 34.15
N GLU A 453 33.24 18.27 33.57
CA GLU A 453 32.05 18.95 34.08
C GLU A 453 30.82 18.41 33.38
N ALA A 454 29.67 18.42 34.07
CA ALA A 454 28.38 18.14 33.47
C ALA A 454 28.12 19.05 32.26
N ASN A 455 27.55 18.46 31.21
CA ASN A 455 27.26 19.12 29.94
C ASN A 455 26.02 18.52 29.28
N THR A 456 25.32 19.30 28.47
CA THR A 456 24.23 18.82 27.60
C THR A 456 24.68 18.94 26.16
N TYR A 457 24.53 17.88 25.39
CA TYR A 457 24.83 17.84 23.96
C TYR A 457 23.54 17.73 23.17
N TYR A 458 23.51 18.41 22.03
CA TYR A 458 22.40 18.43 21.09
C TYR A 458 22.92 17.98 19.73
N PHE A 459 22.23 17.03 19.11
CA PHE A 459 22.55 16.50 17.77
C PHE A 459 21.32 16.57 16.87
N ASP A 460 21.54 16.99 15.65
CA ASP A 460 20.48 17.23 14.67
C ASP A 460 21.04 17.03 13.25
N ASP A 461 20.18 16.90 12.23
CA ASP A 461 20.54 16.66 10.83
C ASP A 461 21.64 15.58 10.67
N ILE A 462 21.41 14.41 11.27
CA ILE A 462 22.37 13.31 11.36
C ILE A 462 22.20 12.40 10.14
N VAL A 463 23.19 12.39 9.26
CA VAL A 463 23.19 11.59 8.04
C VAL A 463 24.37 10.63 8.08
N TRP A 464 24.12 9.35 7.79
CA TRP A 464 25.19 8.37 7.60
C TRP A 464 24.91 7.54 6.37
N GLU A 465 25.66 7.81 5.30
CA GLU A 465 25.46 7.19 4.01
C GLU A 465 26.54 6.16 3.71
N ILE A 466 26.18 5.14 2.94
CA ILE A 466 27.12 4.24 2.26
C ILE A 466 26.97 4.36 0.76
N GLU A 467 28.07 4.14 0.04
CA GLU A 467 28.03 4.03 -1.41
C GLU A 467 27.51 2.65 -1.81
N GLU A 468 26.46 2.63 -2.61
CA GLU A 468 25.92 1.45 -3.26
C GLU A 468 26.02 1.58 -4.77
N SER A 469 25.87 0.46 -5.47
CA SER A 469 25.93 0.43 -6.93
C SER A 469 24.93 -0.57 -7.49
N GLY A 470 24.29 -0.23 -8.61
CA GLY A 470 23.30 -1.09 -9.25
C GLY A 470 22.84 -0.53 -10.59
N ASN A 471 21.79 -1.15 -11.15
CA ASN A 471 21.25 -0.81 -12.48
C ASN A 471 20.04 0.15 -12.42
N THR A 472 19.54 0.40 -11.21
CA THR A 472 18.45 1.33 -10.89
C THR A 472 18.83 2.07 -9.62
N ILE A 473 18.28 3.26 -9.40
CA ILE A 473 18.49 4.07 -8.20
C ILE A 473 17.22 3.99 -7.36
N PRO A 474 17.24 3.40 -6.16
CA PRO A 474 16.10 3.40 -5.27
C PRO A 474 15.67 4.83 -4.94
N LEU A 475 14.36 5.07 -4.90
CA LEU A 475 13.85 6.32 -4.34
C LEU A 475 14.10 6.34 -2.84
N THR A 476 14.56 7.47 -2.35
CA THR A 476 14.68 7.75 -0.92
C THR A 476 13.31 7.71 -0.24
N PRO A 477 13.24 7.48 1.10
CA PRO A 477 11.98 7.56 1.83
C PRO A 477 11.24 8.89 1.62
N GLU A 478 11.96 10.00 1.55
CA GLU A 478 11.40 11.34 1.30
C GLU A 478 10.79 11.44 -0.12
N GLU A 479 11.51 11.00 -1.16
CA GLU A 479 10.97 10.98 -2.53
C GLU A 479 9.72 10.10 -2.66
N LYS A 480 9.69 8.96 -1.95
CA LYS A 480 8.50 8.09 -1.89
C LYS A 480 7.34 8.78 -1.18
N ALA A 481 7.59 9.42 -0.05
CA ALA A 481 6.58 10.15 0.71
C ALA A 481 6.00 11.32 -0.11
N ASP A 482 6.84 12.10 -0.79
CA ASP A 482 6.40 13.18 -1.68
C ASP A 482 5.54 12.67 -2.83
N THR A 483 5.98 11.60 -3.49
CA THR A 483 5.26 10.98 -4.61
C THR A 483 3.89 10.43 -4.18
N LEU A 484 3.83 9.76 -3.04
CA LEU A 484 2.59 9.20 -2.51
C LEU A 484 1.66 10.28 -1.94
N SER A 485 2.21 11.35 -1.36
CA SER A 485 1.45 12.53 -0.95
C SER A 485 0.74 13.15 -2.16
N TRP A 486 1.44 13.34 -3.27
CA TRP A 486 0.84 13.81 -4.52
C TRP A 486 -0.23 12.85 -5.06
N ALA A 487 -0.01 11.54 -4.98
CA ALA A 487 -0.98 10.54 -5.43
C ALA A 487 -2.27 10.57 -4.58
N LEU A 488 -2.14 10.68 -3.26
CA LEU A 488 -3.27 10.78 -2.33
C LEU A 488 -4.05 12.09 -2.54
N ASP A 489 -3.35 13.22 -2.72
CA ASP A 489 -3.94 14.52 -3.07
C ASP A 489 -4.80 14.42 -4.34
N ASN A 490 -4.21 13.98 -5.45
CA ASN A 490 -4.94 13.87 -6.72
C ASN A 490 -6.16 12.94 -6.64
N TRP A 491 -6.03 11.83 -5.91
CA TRP A 491 -7.12 10.89 -5.73
C TRP A 491 -8.28 11.52 -4.97
N ILE A 492 -8.01 12.15 -3.82
CA ILE A 492 -9.03 12.79 -2.98
C ILE A 492 -9.63 13.99 -3.72
N ALA A 493 -8.81 14.82 -4.37
CA ALA A 493 -9.25 15.94 -5.19
C ALA A 493 -10.22 15.48 -6.28
N GLY A 494 -9.81 14.51 -7.12
CA GLY A 494 -10.63 14.02 -8.22
C GLY A 494 -11.95 13.41 -7.75
N MET A 495 -11.93 12.63 -6.66
CA MET A 495 -13.16 12.06 -6.09
C MET A 495 -14.10 13.15 -5.57
N LEU A 496 -13.61 14.13 -4.82
CA LEU A 496 -14.49 15.19 -4.30
C LEU A 496 -15.00 16.13 -5.40
N GLU A 497 -14.16 16.48 -6.38
CA GLU A 497 -14.55 17.30 -7.52
C GLU A 497 -15.67 16.66 -8.35
N VAL A 498 -15.57 15.36 -8.66
CA VAL A 498 -16.60 14.69 -9.47
C VAL A 498 -17.96 14.63 -8.76
N THR A 499 -17.96 14.72 -7.43
CA THR A 499 -19.22 14.74 -6.67
C THR A 499 -19.98 16.05 -6.81
N ASN A 500 -19.31 17.13 -7.24
CA ASN A 500 -19.85 18.48 -7.35
C ASN A 500 -20.63 18.91 -6.08
N GLY A 501 -20.11 18.51 -4.91
CA GLY A 501 -20.68 18.80 -3.60
C GLY A 501 -22.00 18.08 -3.29
N TYR A 502 -22.41 17.05 -4.05
CA TYR A 502 -23.62 16.29 -3.76
C TYR A 502 -23.46 15.33 -2.58
N VAL A 503 -22.28 14.72 -2.44
CA VAL A 503 -21.95 13.87 -1.29
C VAL A 503 -21.56 14.76 -0.12
N LYS A 504 -22.25 14.62 1.01
CA LYS A 504 -22.13 15.52 2.18
C LYS A 504 -21.48 14.91 3.41
N ALA A 505 -21.17 13.63 3.37
CA ALA A 505 -20.46 12.95 4.44
C ALA A 505 -19.57 11.86 3.86
N TRP A 506 -18.40 11.69 4.46
CA TRP A 506 -17.36 10.78 3.96
C TRP A 506 -16.70 10.03 5.09
N ASP A 507 -16.52 8.73 4.91
CA ASP A 507 -15.43 8.01 5.54
C ASP A 507 -14.14 8.45 4.86
N VAL A 508 -13.39 9.34 5.53
CA VAL A 508 -12.12 9.84 5.02
C VAL A 508 -11.05 8.77 5.17
N VAL A 509 -10.96 8.17 6.35
CA VAL A 509 -10.02 7.08 6.62
C VAL A 509 -10.81 5.86 7.10
N ASN A 510 -10.58 4.72 6.46
CA ASN A 510 -11.22 3.46 6.79
C ASN A 510 -10.21 2.48 7.41
N GLU A 511 -10.62 1.82 8.48
CA GLU A 511 -9.93 0.71 9.16
C GLU A 511 -8.44 0.95 9.44
N PRO A 512 -8.07 2.08 10.07
CA PRO A 512 -6.68 2.39 10.35
C PRO A 512 -6.07 1.49 11.43
N MET A 513 -6.87 1.01 12.40
CA MET A 513 -6.33 0.40 13.62
C MET A 513 -5.99 -1.09 13.44
N ASP A 514 -4.84 -1.50 13.96
CA ASP A 514 -4.41 -2.89 13.95
C ASP A 514 -5.25 -3.77 14.90
N ASP A 515 -5.57 -4.99 14.49
CA ASP A 515 -6.38 -5.90 15.32
C ASP A 515 -5.58 -6.57 16.44
N GLY A 516 -4.28 -6.77 16.24
CA GLY A 516 -3.38 -7.40 17.21
C GLY A 516 -2.73 -6.41 18.17
N ASN A 517 -2.52 -5.16 17.71
CA ASN A 517 -1.95 -4.05 18.48
C ASN A 517 -2.95 -2.87 18.46
N PRO A 518 -3.98 -2.87 19.31
CA PRO A 518 -5.16 -2.02 19.15
C PRO A 518 -4.95 -0.50 19.23
N TYR A 519 -3.76 -0.04 19.65
CA TYR A 519 -3.36 1.38 19.70
C TYR A 519 -2.39 1.79 18.58
N GLU A 520 -2.03 0.86 17.69
CA GLU A 520 -1.16 1.11 16.56
C GLU A 520 -1.93 1.01 15.24
N LEU A 521 -1.37 1.63 14.20
CA LEU A 521 -1.91 1.57 12.86
C LEU A 521 -1.54 0.26 12.17
N LYS A 522 -2.38 -0.18 11.24
CA LYS A 522 -2.08 -1.32 10.38
C LYS A 522 -0.84 -1.04 9.53
N THR A 523 0.05 -2.03 9.44
CA THR A 523 1.25 -1.98 8.60
C THR A 523 1.31 -3.19 7.67
N GLY A 524 1.87 -2.99 6.47
CA GLY A 524 2.23 -4.06 5.54
C GLY A 524 3.63 -4.61 5.82
N VAL A 525 4.44 -3.92 6.61
CA VAL A 525 5.82 -4.31 6.93
C VAL A 525 5.86 -5.69 7.56
N GLY A 526 6.61 -6.60 6.93
CA GLY A 526 6.78 -7.97 7.40
C GLY A 526 5.66 -8.94 7.01
N LYS A 527 4.61 -8.49 6.30
CA LYS A 527 3.59 -9.39 5.74
C LYS A 527 4.16 -10.12 4.52
N THR A 528 4.12 -11.45 4.54
CA THR A 528 4.58 -12.30 3.42
C THR A 528 3.50 -12.56 2.37
N ASP A 529 2.24 -12.46 2.75
CA ASP A 529 1.07 -12.78 1.92
C ASP A 529 0.18 -11.54 1.73
N MET A 530 0.76 -10.45 1.20
CA MET A 530 0.01 -9.21 0.94
C MET A 530 -0.94 -9.39 -0.25
N ALA A 531 -2.21 -9.00 -0.09
CA ALA A 531 -3.18 -9.08 -1.18
C ALA A 531 -2.84 -8.06 -2.29
N ALA A 532 -3.24 -8.36 -3.53
CA ALA A 532 -2.89 -7.53 -4.69
C ALA A 532 -3.50 -6.12 -4.67
N ASP A 533 -4.52 -5.90 -3.85
CA ASP A 533 -5.20 -4.61 -3.66
C ASP A 533 -4.92 -3.98 -2.28
N GLU A 534 -3.92 -4.49 -1.56
CA GLU A 534 -3.45 -3.89 -0.30
C GLU A 534 -2.30 -2.91 -0.52
N PHE A 535 -2.41 -1.73 0.08
CA PHE A 535 -1.37 -0.72 0.14
C PHE A 535 -1.50 0.11 1.44
N TYR A 536 -0.44 0.15 2.26
CA TYR A 536 -0.48 0.77 3.58
C TYR A 536 0.15 2.16 3.55
N TRP A 537 -0.69 3.21 3.42
CA TRP A 537 -0.24 4.60 3.38
C TRP A 537 0.68 4.99 4.54
N GLN A 538 0.42 4.49 5.74
CA GLN A 538 1.19 4.80 6.94
C GLN A 538 2.64 4.28 6.88
N ASP A 539 2.92 3.24 6.08
CA ASP A 539 4.28 2.69 5.94
C ASP A 539 5.23 3.67 5.23
N TYR A 540 4.68 4.66 4.53
CA TYR A 540 5.43 5.67 3.78
C TYR A 540 5.19 7.10 4.27
N LEU A 541 3.96 7.41 4.72
CA LEU A 541 3.55 8.75 5.16
C LEU A 541 3.44 8.87 6.69
N GLY A 542 3.72 7.81 7.43
CA GLY A 542 3.62 7.78 8.89
C GLY A 542 2.17 7.94 9.41
N LYS A 543 2.03 8.22 10.72
CA LYS A 543 0.73 8.48 11.37
C LYS A 543 -0.01 9.70 10.78
N ASP A 544 0.69 10.58 10.08
CA ASP A 544 0.12 11.81 9.52
C ASP A 544 -0.63 11.61 8.20
N TYR A 545 -0.59 10.41 7.61
CA TYR A 545 -1.37 10.13 6.38
C TYR A 545 -2.87 10.43 6.56
N ALA A 546 -3.42 10.17 7.75
CA ALA A 546 -4.80 10.50 8.06
C ALA A 546 -5.01 12.00 8.20
N VAL A 547 -4.10 12.71 8.87
CA VAL A 547 -4.12 14.19 9.00
C VAL A 547 -4.16 14.81 7.60
N MET A 548 -3.30 14.34 6.70
CA MET A 548 -3.29 14.74 5.30
C MET A 548 -4.63 14.45 4.62
N ALA A 549 -5.16 13.23 4.72
CA ALA A 549 -6.43 12.86 4.09
C ALA A 549 -7.61 13.72 4.58
N PHE A 550 -7.71 14.00 5.89
CA PHE A 550 -8.75 14.87 6.45
C PHE A 550 -8.61 16.32 5.99
N ASN A 551 -7.39 16.86 5.93
CA ASN A 551 -7.14 18.20 5.42
C ASN A 551 -7.49 18.32 3.92
N LEU A 552 -7.12 17.33 3.11
CA LEU A 552 -7.47 17.28 1.69
C LEU A 552 -8.99 17.18 1.50
N ALA A 553 -9.66 16.33 2.27
CA ALA A 553 -11.12 16.21 2.21
C ALA A 553 -11.82 17.52 2.59
N ALA A 554 -11.31 18.24 3.59
CA ALA A 554 -11.82 19.57 3.96
C ALA A 554 -11.50 20.64 2.91
N GLN A 555 -10.37 20.53 2.21
CA GLN A 555 -9.91 21.47 1.19
C GLN A 555 -10.73 21.38 -0.10
N TYR A 556 -10.96 20.16 -0.61
CA TYR A 556 -11.68 19.95 -1.88
C TYR A 556 -13.18 19.75 -1.70
N GLY A 557 -13.62 19.41 -0.48
CA GLY A 557 -15.04 19.32 -0.11
C GLY A 557 -15.65 20.67 0.23
N SER A 558 -16.88 20.63 0.75
CA SER A 558 -17.53 21.79 1.36
C SER A 558 -17.18 21.89 2.84
N PRO A 559 -17.07 23.11 3.41
CA PRO A 559 -16.91 23.29 4.85
C PRO A 559 -18.02 22.65 5.71
N GLU A 560 -19.20 22.44 5.13
CA GLU A 560 -20.36 21.80 5.79
C GLU A 560 -20.31 20.28 5.75
N ASP A 561 -19.48 19.67 4.90
CA ASP A 561 -19.39 18.21 4.77
C ASP A 561 -18.88 17.59 6.08
N LYS A 562 -19.39 16.40 6.40
CA LYS A 562 -19.04 15.67 7.63
C LYS A 562 -17.97 14.63 7.36
N LEU A 563 -16.85 14.75 8.05
CA LEU A 563 -15.69 13.89 7.85
C LEU A 563 -15.59 12.86 8.98
N PHE A 564 -15.69 11.59 8.62
CA PHE A 564 -15.67 10.46 9.54
C PHE A 564 -14.37 9.65 9.43
N ILE A 565 -13.93 9.09 10.55
CA ILE A 565 -13.05 7.93 10.57
C ILE A 565 -13.90 6.68 10.84
N ASN A 566 -13.68 5.57 10.12
CA ASN A 566 -14.52 4.38 10.21
C ASN A 566 -13.67 3.14 10.52
N ASP A 567 -14.15 2.24 11.38
CA ASP A 567 -13.46 0.98 11.68
C ASP A 567 -14.42 -0.14 12.13
N TYR A 568 -13.96 -1.38 12.08
CA TYR A 568 -14.66 -2.59 12.55
C TYR A 568 -14.07 -3.13 13.85
N ASN A 569 -14.78 -4.09 14.44
CA ASN A 569 -14.42 -4.78 15.68
C ASN A 569 -14.34 -3.88 16.92
N LEU A 570 -14.86 -2.66 16.87
CA LEU A 570 -14.87 -1.75 18.01
C LEU A 570 -15.74 -2.31 19.16
N GLU A 571 -16.77 -3.06 18.79
CA GLU A 571 -17.71 -3.79 19.64
C GLU A 571 -17.18 -5.15 20.12
N TYR A 572 -16.13 -5.68 19.49
CA TYR A 572 -15.48 -6.93 19.90
C TYR A 572 -14.24 -6.70 20.76
N ASN A 573 -13.47 -5.66 20.40
CA ASN A 573 -12.23 -5.27 21.06
C ASN A 573 -12.34 -3.80 21.51
N ILE A 574 -12.71 -3.62 22.78
CA ILE A 574 -12.85 -2.29 23.39
C ILE A 574 -11.53 -1.51 23.41
N ASP A 575 -10.38 -2.18 23.48
CA ASP A 575 -9.09 -1.49 23.38
C ASP A 575 -8.85 -0.94 21.98
N LYS A 576 -9.39 -1.57 20.92
CA LYS A 576 -9.37 -1.03 19.56
C LYS A 576 -10.27 0.20 19.44
N CYS A 577 -11.45 0.19 20.07
CA CYS A 577 -12.30 1.38 20.18
C CYS A 577 -11.57 2.54 20.84
N LYS A 578 -10.90 2.30 21.97
CA LYS A 578 -10.08 3.33 22.65
C LYS A 578 -8.90 3.78 21.79
N GLY A 579 -8.23 2.87 21.10
CA GLY A 579 -7.15 3.19 20.18
C GLY A 579 -7.59 4.09 19.03
N LEU A 580 -8.75 3.81 18.41
CA LEU A 580 -9.33 4.67 17.39
C LEU A 580 -9.65 6.07 17.94
N ILE A 581 -10.24 6.16 19.15
CA ILE A 581 -10.49 7.45 19.82
C ILE A 581 -9.18 8.20 20.05
N LYS A 582 -8.11 7.52 20.48
CA LYS A 582 -6.77 8.12 20.63
C LYS A 582 -6.19 8.60 19.30
N TYR A 583 -6.43 7.89 18.22
CA TYR A 583 -5.99 8.32 16.91
C TYR A 583 -6.79 9.51 16.39
N VAL A 584 -8.10 9.59 16.68
CA VAL A 584 -8.90 10.81 16.42
C VAL A 584 -8.34 12.00 17.18
N GLU A 585 -8.07 11.85 18.49
CA GLU A 585 -7.44 12.91 19.29
C GLU A 585 -6.12 13.38 18.66
N TYR A 586 -5.25 12.44 18.24
CA TYR A 586 -4.00 12.76 17.54
C TYR A 586 -4.24 13.57 16.25
N ILE A 587 -5.16 13.13 15.39
CA ILE A 587 -5.45 13.82 14.12
C ILE A 587 -5.89 15.27 14.37
N GLU A 588 -6.69 15.49 15.41
CA GLU A 588 -7.16 16.83 15.78
C GLU A 588 -6.07 17.68 16.45
N GLU A 589 -5.18 17.08 17.24
CA GLU A 589 -4.00 17.75 17.80
C GLU A 589 -3.05 18.23 16.70
N GLN A 590 -2.94 17.50 15.58
CA GLN A 590 -2.20 17.93 14.39
C GLN A 590 -2.96 18.96 13.52
N GLY A 591 -4.16 19.38 13.93
CA GLY A 591 -4.89 20.48 13.32
C GLY A 591 -5.92 20.09 12.24
N ALA A 592 -6.14 18.80 11.99
CA ALA A 592 -7.18 18.34 11.07
C ALA A 592 -8.55 18.22 11.78
N ARG A 593 -9.65 18.37 11.03
CA ARG A 593 -11.01 18.27 11.57
C ARG A 593 -11.57 16.86 11.43
N VAL A 594 -11.98 16.24 12.53
CA VAL A 594 -12.76 14.99 12.53
C VAL A 594 -14.14 15.26 13.12
N ASP A 595 -15.18 15.18 12.28
CA ASP A 595 -16.56 15.47 12.68
C ASP A 595 -17.25 14.25 13.32
N GLY A 596 -16.84 13.03 12.94
CA GLY A 596 -17.52 11.82 13.35
C GLY A 596 -16.67 10.55 13.40
N ILE A 597 -17.22 9.54 14.06
CA ILE A 597 -16.68 8.17 14.13
C ILE A 597 -17.73 7.19 13.63
N GLY A 598 -17.38 6.42 12.61
CA GLY A 598 -18.13 5.29 12.10
C GLY A 598 -17.76 4.00 12.84
N THR A 599 -18.77 3.24 13.25
CA THR A 599 -18.61 1.86 13.72
C THR A 599 -19.31 0.93 12.74
N GLN A 600 -18.54 0.04 12.09
CA GLN A 600 -19.07 -0.81 11.03
C GLN A 600 -20.15 -1.76 11.54
N MET A 601 -19.96 -2.35 12.73
CA MET A 601 -20.91 -3.29 13.36
C MET A 601 -21.18 -4.54 12.51
N HIS A 602 -20.13 -5.16 11.98
CA HIS A 602 -20.20 -6.48 11.36
C HIS A 602 -20.32 -7.57 12.44
N ILE A 603 -21.54 -7.80 12.94
CA ILE A 603 -21.78 -8.63 14.13
C ILE A 603 -22.43 -9.98 13.82
N ASN A 604 -22.67 -10.78 14.86
CA ASN A 604 -23.42 -12.02 14.82
C ASN A 604 -24.48 -12.03 15.94
N THR A 605 -25.43 -12.96 15.89
CA THR A 605 -26.44 -13.14 16.95
C THR A 605 -25.84 -13.45 18.33
N THR A 606 -24.59 -13.91 18.37
CA THR A 606 -23.85 -14.26 19.59
C THR A 606 -22.89 -13.16 20.06
N SER A 607 -22.85 -12.00 19.40
CA SER A 607 -21.99 -10.88 19.81
C SER A 607 -22.32 -10.40 21.22
N ASP A 608 -21.28 -9.95 21.92
CA ASP A 608 -21.39 -9.55 23.32
C ASP A 608 -22.13 -8.22 23.47
N LYS A 609 -23.36 -8.29 23.99
CA LYS A 609 -24.24 -7.14 24.22
C LYS A 609 -23.64 -6.12 25.19
N ASP A 610 -22.87 -6.55 26.19
CA ASP A 610 -22.26 -5.65 27.16
C ASP A 610 -21.14 -4.83 26.51
N LYS A 611 -20.36 -5.45 25.61
CA LYS A 611 -19.33 -4.72 24.84
C LYS A 611 -19.92 -3.76 23.81
N ILE A 612 -21.03 -4.12 23.16
CA ILE A 612 -21.75 -3.18 22.27
C ILE A 612 -22.18 -1.93 23.05
N VAL A 613 -22.73 -2.12 24.26
CA VAL A 613 -23.11 -1.00 25.15
C VAL A 613 -21.89 -0.21 25.60
N GLU A 614 -20.79 -0.87 25.99
CA GLU A 614 -19.55 -0.18 26.38
C GLU A 614 -18.99 0.67 25.24
N MET A 615 -18.93 0.11 24.02
CA MET A 615 -18.51 0.83 22.82
C MET A 615 -19.37 2.07 22.57
N PHE A 616 -20.72 1.96 22.58
CA PHE A 616 -21.57 3.13 22.38
C PHE A 616 -21.38 4.21 23.45
N ASN A 617 -21.17 3.83 24.72
CA ASN A 617 -20.87 4.80 25.77
C ASN A 617 -19.52 5.51 25.54
N LEU A 618 -18.49 4.78 25.10
CA LEU A 618 -17.18 5.36 24.76
C LEU A 618 -17.30 6.34 23.58
N LEU A 619 -18.00 5.92 22.52
CA LEU A 619 -18.24 6.74 21.34
C LEU A 619 -19.07 7.99 21.68
N ALA A 620 -20.16 7.87 22.45
CA ALA A 620 -20.94 9.01 22.91
C ALA A 620 -20.10 10.04 23.68
N ALA A 621 -19.21 9.57 24.56
CA ALA A 621 -18.35 10.43 25.39
C ALA A 621 -17.38 11.30 24.59
N THR A 622 -17.10 10.97 23.32
CA THR A 622 -16.22 11.77 22.45
C THR A 622 -16.84 13.09 22.02
N GLY A 623 -18.17 13.23 22.10
CA GLY A 623 -18.90 14.40 21.56
C GLY A 623 -19.00 14.43 20.03
N LYS A 624 -18.46 13.43 19.33
CA LYS A 624 -18.49 13.31 17.86
C LYS A 624 -19.83 12.82 17.33
N LEU A 625 -20.10 13.05 16.05
CA LEU A 625 -21.16 12.34 15.34
C LEU A 625 -20.82 10.85 15.28
N ILE A 626 -21.75 9.98 15.65
CA ILE A 626 -21.58 8.54 15.58
C ILE A 626 -22.48 8.00 14.48
N LYS A 627 -21.92 7.17 13.60
CA LYS A 627 -22.68 6.45 12.57
C LYS A 627 -22.47 4.95 12.76
N ILE A 628 -23.54 4.17 12.78
CA ILE A 628 -23.41 2.75 12.48
C ILE A 628 -23.32 2.64 10.96
N SER A 629 -22.13 2.37 10.44
CA SER A 629 -21.80 2.60 9.03
C SER A 629 -22.05 1.40 8.12
N GLU A 630 -22.04 0.17 8.65
CA GLU A 630 -22.05 -1.05 7.83
C GLU A 630 -22.77 -2.23 8.52
N LEU A 631 -23.88 -1.97 9.23
CA LEU A 631 -24.54 -3.00 10.01
C LEU A 631 -25.02 -4.16 9.14
N ASP A 632 -24.47 -5.33 9.42
CA ASP A 632 -24.97 -6.63 9.00
C ASP A 632 -24.76 -7.65 10.14
N MET A 633 -25.55 -8.73 10.09
CA MET A 633 -25.59 -9.66 11.21
C MET A 633 -25.68 -11.10 10.75
N GLY A 634 -24.62 -11.87 10.99
CA GLY A 634 -24.62 -13.31 10.81
C GLY A 634 -25.38 -14.03 11.93
N ILE A 635 -25.71 -15.30 11.69
CA ILE A 635 -26.27 -16.19 12.70
C ILE A 635 -25.13 -17.06 13.21
N ALA A 636 -24.84 -16.93 14.52
CA ALA A 636 -23.69 -17.56 15.18
C ALA A 636 -22.41 -17.44 14.31
N ASP A 637 -21.55 -18.47 14.33
CA ASP A 637 -20.36 -18.51 13.48
C ASP A 637 -20.70 -19.04 12.08
N GLY A 638 -21.36 -18.20 11.28
CA GLY A 638 -21.48 -18.37 9.83
C GLY A 638 -22.50 -19.41 9.36
N VAL A 639 -23.65 -19.51 10.05
CA VAL A 639 -24.77 -20.35 9.56
C VAL A 639 -25.22 -19.86 8.18
N THR A 640 -25.35 -20.80 7.24
CA THR A 640 -25.81 -20.50 5.88
C THR A 640 -27.33 -20.35 5.82
N THR A 641 -27.81 -19.65 4.80
CA THR A 641 -29.23 -19.34 4.59
C THR A 641 -30.10 -20.58 4.57
N ALA A 642 -29.63 -21.68 3.96
CA ALA A 642 -30.35 -22.94 3.90
C ALA A 642 -30.46 -23.68 5.25
N ASN A 643 -29.58 -23.36 6.20
CA ASN A 643 -29.50 -24.02 7.50
C ASN A 643 -30.06 -23.18 8.65
N ALA A 644 -30.44 -21.93 8.40
CA ALA A 644 -31.04 -21.06 9.40
C ALA A 644 -32.41 -21.59 9.84
N THR A 645 -32.60 -21.73 11.14
CA THR A 645 -33.88 -22.10 11.74
C THR A 645 -34.72 -20.86 12.11
N GLU A 646 -35.99 -21.04 12.42
CA GLU A 646 -36.84 -19.94 12.87
C GLU A 646 -36.34 -19.32 14.18
N GLU A 647 -35.81 -20.14 15.10
CA GLU A 647 -35.19 -19.67 16.35
C GLU A 647 -33.97 -18.78 16.07
N ASP A 648 -33.17 -19.15 15.08
CA ASP A 648 -32.02 -18.34 14.66
C ASP A 648 -32.45 -16.99 14.06
N LEU A 649 -33.49 -16.99 13.22
CA LEU A 649 -34.03 -15.76 12.62
C LEU A 649 -34.66 -14.85 13.67
N GLN A 650 -35.30 -15.42 14.70
CA GLN A 650 -35.83 -14.67 15.82
C GLN A 650 -34.71 -14.08 16.68
N ALA A 651 -33.64 -14.84 16.97
CA ALA A 651 -32.47 -14.32 17.67
C ALA A 651 -31.79 -13.19 16.89
N GLN A 652 -31.75 -13.28 15.56
CA GLN A 652 -31.30 -12.19 14.69
C GLN A 652 -32.19 -10.95 14.82
N ALA A 653 -33.52 -11.11 14.84
CA ALA A 653 -34.46 -10.00 15.07
C ALA A 653 -34.20 -9.31 16.42
N GLU A 654 -34.09 -10.08 17.50
CA GLU A 654 -33.86 -9.56 18.85
C GLU A 654 -32.53 -8.82 19.00
N MET A 655 -31.48 -9.29 18.30
CA MET A 655 -30.18 -8.61 18.32
C MET A 655 -30.21 -7.33 17.46
N TYR A 656 -30.90 -7.32 16.32
CA TYR A 656 -31.10 -6.08 15.54
C TYR A 656 -31.85 -5.03 16.37
N GLN A 657 -32.96 -5.41 17.01
CA GLN A 657 -33.72 -4.54 17.90
C GLN A 657 -32.81 -3.98 18.99
N PHE A 658 -32.11 -4.85 19.72
CA PHE A 658 -31.20 -4.45 20.78
C PHE A 658 -30.15 -3.42 20.33
N VAL A 659 -29.50 -3.64 19.19
CA VAL A 659 -28.45 -2.73 18.69
C VAL A 659 -29.03 -1.37 18.33
N VAL A 660 -30.15 -1.34 17.61
CA VAL A 660 -30.78 -0.09 17.17
C VAL A 660 -31.30 0.70 18.37
N GLU A 661 -31.99 0.03 19.32
CA GLU A 661 -32.45 0.66 20.55
C GLU A 661 -31.30 1.25 21.36
N LYS A 662 -30.21 0.49 21.54
CA LYS A 662 -29.06 0.95 22.32
C LYS A 662 -28.31 2.08 21.66
N TYR A 663 -28.24 2.11 20.33
CA TYR A 663 -27.73 3.27 19.62
C TYR A 663 -28.58 4.52 19.88
N LEU A 664 -29.91 4.41 19.74
CA LEU A 664 -30.82 5.53 19.95
C LEU A 664 -30.89 6.00 21.42
N GLU A 665 -30.74 5.07 22.37
CA GLU A 665 -30.74 5.33 23.81
C GLU A 665 -29.43 5.97 24.29
N LEU A 666 -28.28 5.43 23.87
CA LEU A 666 -26.98 5.75 24.44
C LEU A 666 -26.24 6.86 23.70
N ILE A 667 -26.43 6.99 22.38
CA ILE A 667 -25.86 8.09 21.60
C ILE A 667 -26.82 9.28 21.69
N PRO A 668 -26.39 10.47 22.15
CA PRO A 668 -27.25 11.65 22.19
C PRO A 668 -27.81 11.99 20.81
N ALA A 669 -29.08 12.42 20.73
CA ALA A 669 -29.75 12.72 19.45
C ALA A 669 -28.95 13.68 18.53
N SER A 670 -28.23 14.65 19.08
CA SER A 670 -27.36 15.57 18.32
C SER A 670 -26.09 14.93 17.76
N GLN A 671 -25.72 13.75 18.25
CA GLN A 671 -24.58 12.95 17.80
C GLN A 671 -25.03 11.80 16.88
N GLN A 672 -26.33 11.51 16.77
CA GLN A 672 -26.82 10.41 15.94
C GLN A 672 -26.82 10.78 14.46
N TYR A 673 -25.75 10.46 13.73
CA TYR A 673 -25.73 10.68 12.28
C TYR A 673 -26.68 9.71 11.56
N GLY A 674 -26.70 8.43 11.97
CA GLY A 674 -27.55 7.43 11.33
C GLY A 674 -27.03 6.00 11.39
N ILE A 675 -27.78 5.11 10.73
CA ILE A 675 -27.50 3.69 10.64
C ILE A 675 -27.58 3.28 9.16
N THR A 676 -26.56 2.60 8.65
CA THR A 676 -26.57 1.99 7.31
C THR A 676 -26.70 0.47 7.45
N ALA A 677 -27.70 -0.11 6.78
CA ALA A 677 -27.78 -1.56 6.58
C ALA A 677 -26.89 -1.96 5.40
N TRP A 678 -25.76 -2.62 5.66
CA TRP A 678 -24.72 -2.85 4.64
C TRP A 678 -25.15 -3.82 3.55
N SER A 679 -25.81 -4.91 3.96
CA SER A 679 -26.43 -5.90 3.08
C SER A 679 -27.94 -5.92 3.33
N PRO A 680 -28.74 -5.08 2.64
CA PRO A 680 -30.18 -5.10 2.81
C PRO A 680 -30.77 -6.49 2.53
N LEU A 681 -30.25 -7.19 1.52
CA LEU A 681 -30.62 -8.57 1.21
C LEU A 681 -29.64 -9.56 1.85
N ASP A 682 -30.10 -10.79 2.08
CA ASP A 682 -29.22 -11.93 2.40
C ASP A 682 -28.07 -12.06 1.39
N SER A 683 -26.92 -12.53 1.86
CA SER A 683 -25.72 -12.59 1.05
C SER A 683 -25.80 -13.75 0.05
N PRO A 684 -25.60 -13.52 -1.26
CA PRO A 684 -25.61 -14.59 -2.24
C PRO A 684 -24.38 -15.50 -2.06
N LYS A 685 -24.47 -16.72 -2.61
CA LYS A 685 -23.45 -17.75 -2.45
C LYS A 685 -22.10 -17.37 -3.08
N GLU A 686 -22.13 -16.57 -4.12
CA GLU A 686 -20.97 -16.06 -4.86
C GLU A 686 -20.42 -14.74 -4.30
N SER A 687 -21.01 -14.20 -3.22
CA SER A 687 -20.52 -12.98 -2.59
C SER A 687 -19.09 -13.17 -2.07
N SER A 688 -18.25 -12.15 -2.20
CA SER A 688 -16.95 -12.08 -1.52
C SER A 688 -17.09 -11.77 -0.03
N TRP A 689 -18.26 -11.29 0.41
CA TRP A 689 -18.55 -10.90 1.79
C TRP A 689 -19.67 -11.77 2.38
N ARG A 690 -19.35 -12.49 3.48
CA ARG A 690 -20.27 -13.37 4.21
C ARG A 690 -21.11 -14.28 3.30
N ALA A 691 -20.45 -14.94 2.35
CA ALA A 691 -21.09 -15.75 1.31
C ALA A 691 -22.14 -16.75 1.87
N ASP A 692 -23.30 -16.80 1.22
CA ASP A 692 -24.42 -17.72 1.54
C ASP A 692 -25.05 -17.51 2.93
N GLN A 693 -24.73 -16.45 3.67
CA GLN A 693 -25.28 -16.18 5.00
C GLN A 693 -26.56 -15.32 4.97
N PRO A 694 -27.53 -15.56 5.87
CA PRO A 694 -28.80 -14.84 5.92
C PRO A 694 -28.66 -13.51 6.67
N ILE A 695 -27.84 -12.60 6.18
CA ILE A 695 -27.42 -11.38 6.90
C ILE A 695 -28.35 -10.19 6.72
N GLY A 696 -29.26 -10.24 5.75
CA GLY A 696 -30.09 -9.10 5.37
C GLY A 696 -31.39 -8.98 6.15
N LEU A 697 -32.04 -7.83 6.02
CA LEU A 697 -33.40 -7.59 6.51
C LEU A 697 -34.45 -8.25 5.61
N TRP A 698 -34.09 -8.47 4.35
CA TRP A 698 -34.86 -9.25 3.38
C TRP A 698 -34.06 -10.45 2.90
N ASN A 699 -34.76 -11.48 2.42
CA ASN A 699 -34.10 -12.54 1.66
C ASN A 699 -33.83 -12.10 0.21
N LEU A 700 -33.13 -12.94 -0.56
CA LEU A 700 -32.79 -12.68 -1.97
C LEU A 700 -34.01 -12.52 -2.90
N ASN A 701 -35.20 -12.93 -2.47
CA ASN A 701 -36.46 -12.75 -3.20
C ASN A 701 -37.22 -11.50 -2.75
N TYR A 702 -36.59 -10.61 -1.97
CA TYR A 702 -37.16 -9.38 -1.45
C TYR A 702 -38.32 -9.57 -0.47
N PHE A 703 -38.46 -10.75 0.13
CA PHE A 703 -39.40 -10.95 1.24
C PHE A 703 -38.74 -10.54 2.55
N ARG A 704 -39.47 -9.78 3.36
CA ARG A 704 -39.04 -9.37 4.71
C ARG A 704 -38.77 -10.60 5.57
N LYS A 705 -37.76 -10.53 6.43
CA LYS A 705 -37.43 -11.52 7.46
C LYS A 705 -37.82 -11.01 8.84
N PRO A 706 -37.84 -11.86 9.89
CA PRO A 706 -37.95 -11.39 11.28
C PRO A 706 -36.95 -10.28 11.63
N ALA A 707 -35.74 -10.30 11.05
CA ALA A 707 -34.75 -9.22 11.16
C ALA A 707 -35.30 -7.84 10.77
N TYR A 708 -36.19 -7.75 9.77
CA TYR A 708 -36.86 -6.50 9.40
C TYR A 708 -37.73 -5.96 10.54
N ALA A 709 -38.50 -6.84 11.18
CA ALA A 709 -39.35 -6.47 12.31
C ALA A 709 -38.49 -5.97 13.47
N GLY A 710 -37.48 -6.74 13.88
CA GLY A 710 -36.58 -6.31 14.97
C GLY A 710 -35.87 -4.98 14.68
N PHE A 711 -35.45 -4.74 13.43
CA PHE A 711 -34.88 -3.44 13.05
C PHE A 711 -35.91 -2.31 13.15
N ALA A 712 -37.14 -2.53 12.66
CA ALA A 712 -38.22 -1.54 12.70
C ALA A 712 -38.67 -1.23 14.14
N ASP A 713 -38.81 -2.25 14.99
CA ASP A 713 -39.16 -2.11 16.41
C ASP A 713 -38.05 -1.35 17.15
N GLY A 714 -36.79 -1.63 16.84
CA GLY A 714 -35.69 -0.87 17.42
C GLY A 714 -35.68 0.60 16.99
N LEU A 715 -36.11 0.91 15.76
CA LEU A 715 -36.24 2.30 15.29
C LEU A 715 -37.41 3.03 15.96
N SER A 716 -38.54 2.34 16.23
CA SER A 716 -39.70 2.94 16.88
C SER A 716 -39.52 3.16 18.39
N GLY A 717 -38.64 2.38 19.01
CA GLY A 717 -38.44 2.38 20.46
C GLY A 717 -39.63 1.76 21.21
N GLU A 718 -40.35 0.82 20.59
CA GLU A 718 -41.48 0.07 21.17
C GLU A 718 -41.09 -1.26 21.82
#